data_AF-A0A3A8RTZ0-F1
#
_entry.id   AF-A0A3A8RTZ0-F1
#
_cell.length_a   1.000
_cell.length_b   1.000
_cell.length_c   1.000
_cell.angle_alpha   90.00
_cell.angle_beta   90.00
_cell.angle_gamma   90.00
#
_symmetry.space_group_name_H-M   'P 1'
#
loop_
_entity.id
_entity.type
_entity.pdbx_description
1 polymer ?
#
loop_
_entity_poly.entity_id
_entity_poly.type
_entity_poly.pdbx_seq_one_letter_code
_entity_poly.pdbx_strand_id
1 'polypeptide(L)'
;MSSSTYSRAPAPSDSEVKDTPHREGREEAFIQHGGEMGALMRAHDWSSNSLGPLEHWPQSLRTSVSTMLRSPYPIILFWGPELRMLYNDPFRPILGAKHPQTLGARGSEALVEEWAQLGPLMQRAQDTGEPIYIEDGNVNFARRPGGLREESYFTWSYNPTIGESGEIAGLFAIASETTRQVVGDRRLGILRELSIRMALDKKVEDIFRSLEEVLSQAAYDVPFSLLYVVKAEQARLVSCAGLDREGIAAPAALALDDTSSWPLASVTRFGQEVLLEDLLQRFGPLPGGPWPEPTTRALVLPVSMGVETETTAVLVAGLSPLRALDDEYRGFLQLLARQLSASIASARAYEQEKQRAEELSRLDAAKTAFFSNVSHEFRTPLTLILGPIEDALERTPKSLEGEPLELVRRNALRLYKMVNTLLDFSRMEAGRAQARYVPVDLSVFTTNLASAFQSAVESAGLRLVVDCPPLPEPLYVDPEMWEKVVLNLISNAVKYTYHGEIRVSLQWEDAQAVLRVEDTGVGIPEEELPRVFERFYRVRVTQGRSHEGTGIGLALVQELMKLHGGSVAVTSQLGGGTTFTLRLPRGTEHLPSERVERTFRPGPVPTGAIPFVEEARRWSTDVSVTDIEAPPAAASLSPEVSAELARSRILLVDDNADLRAYVTGLLKHVFPHVEAARNGQEALEQARVRPPDLILSDVMMPVLDGFGLVRELRADERTRAIPIILLSARAGDEATVEGLRSGADDYLVKPFSARELLVRVRTQLDMARVRREVVRNEVEKDSLRESVRTRDDFLRLASHELRTPVSALSLSIQSLVRGLDSEAPDANPEATRLKARTTQKHLQRLARLVEQLVDVSEFVTGPLDLSRREVDLAELAATVVARSREKALRADCALTLEAPLPVVGSYDGARLEQLLDSLLDNALKFGAGKPVEVTVARAEGRVSLAVRDHGAGIGPEDQERVFGRFERAVPTQHHGGFGLGLWMARHIAEAHGGSIHLEPTKGGGATFTAVLPWELNPGG
;
A
#
# COMPACT_ATOMS: atom_id res chain seq x y z
N MET A 1 49.65 -31.25 13.60
CA MET A 1 50.96 -31.24 12.91
C MET A 1 51.02 -29.97 12.07
N SER A 2 51.99 -29.08 12.21
CA SER A 2 53.16 -29.09 13.10
C SER A 2 53.53 -27.68 13.56
N SER A 3 54.29 -27.59 14.66
CA SER A 3 54.74 -26.33 15.28
C SER A 3 55.98 -25.74 14.61
N SER A 4 56.20 -24.44 14.79
CA SER A 4 57.51 -23.80 14.67
C SER A 4 57.68 -22.73 15.74
N THR A 5 58.72 -22.84 16.55
CA THR A 5 59.06 -21.91 17.65
C THR A 5 60.22 -20.99 17.25
N TYR A 6 60.10 -19.70 17.55
CA TYR A 6 61.21 -18.76 17.39
C TYR A 6 62.35 -19.05 18.38
N SER A 7 63.60 -18.93 17.91
CA SER A 7 64.81 -19.08 18.72
C SER A 7 65.47 -17.71 19.00
N ARG A 8 66.15 -17.60 20.15
CA ARG A 8 66.95 -16.43 20.53
C ARG A 8 68.34 -16.44 19.85
N ALA A 9 68.91 -15.25 19.68
CA ALA A 9 70.32 -15.00 19.41
C ALA A 9 70.90 -14.02 20.46
N PRO A 10 72.22 -13.96 20.68
CA PRO A 10 72.81 -13.42 21.92
C PRO A 10 73.17 -11.92 21.89
N ALA A 11 73.49 -11.38 23.07
CA ALA A 11 73.97 -10.02 23.28
C ALA A 11 75.52 -9.88 23.13
N PRO A 12 76.04 -8.68 22.82
CA PRO A 12 77.47 -8.36 22.88
C PRO A 12 77.93 -8.05 24.32
N SER A 13 79.26 -7.99 24.53
CA SER A 13 79.93 -7.89 25.83
C SER A 13 80.45 -6.47 26.17
N ASP A 14 80.68 -6.22 27.46
CA ASP A 14 81.27 -4.98 27.99
C ASP A 14 82.73 -4.72 27.54
N SER A 15 83.07 -3.44 27.35
CA SER A 15 84.41 -2.90 27.68
C SER A 15 84.40 -1.35 27.73
N GLU A 16 84.98 -0.79 28.79
CA GLU A 16 85.52 0.58 28.90
C GLU A 16 84.58 1.80 28.69
N VAL A 17 83.95 2.26 29.77
CA VAL A 17 83.79 3.69 30.08
C VAL A 17 84.38 3.95 31.47
N LYS A 18 84.98 5.13 31.68
CA LYS A 18 85.81 5.43 32.86
C LYS A 18 85.00 5.79 34.10
N ASP A 19 85.55 5.43 35.26
CA ASP A 19 85.11 5.89 36.57
C ASP A 19 85.00 7.42 36.64
N THR A 20 83.84 7.90 37.10
CA THR A 20 83.65 9.28 37.60
C THR A 20 82.79 9.18 38.85
N PRO A 21 83.17 9.79 39.99
CA PRO A 21 82.68 9.35 41.29
C PRO A 21 81.22 9.73 41.54
N HIS A 22 80.39 8.72 41.86
CA HIS A 22 78.99 8.88 42.23
C HIS A 22 78.77 9.96 43.31
N ARG A 23 77.91 10.94 42.99
CA ARG A 23 77.33 11.85 44.00
C ARG A 23 75.84 12.14 43.83
N GLU A 24 75.19 11.52 42.86
CA GLU A 24 73.73 11.49 42.72
C GLU A 24 73.13 10.49 43.70
N GLY A 25 72.04 10.84 44.41
CA GLY A 25 71.41 9.88 45.33
C GLY A 25 70.39 10.37 46.35
N ARG A 26 70.13 11.68 46.49
CA ARG A 26 69.05 12.19 47.38
C ARG A 26 68.21 13.34 46.81
N GLU A 27 68.80 14.29 46.11
CA GLU A 27 68.10 15.55 45.78
C GLU A 27 67.06 15.39 44.65
N GLU A 28 67.26 14.44 43.72
CA GLU A 28 66.30 14.13 42.64
C GLU A 28 65.24 13.06 43.00
N ALA A 29 65.18 12.56 44.24
CA ALA A 29 64.37 11.38 44.58
C ALA A 29 62.85 11.54 44.26
N PHE A 30 62.37 12.77 44.14
CA PHE A 30 60.99 13.12 43.80
C PHE A 30 60.64 12.96 42.29
N ILE A 31 61.64 12.91 41.39
CA ILE A 31 61.50 12.73 39.92
C ILE A 31 62.11 11.43 39.39
N GLN A 32 62.57 10.52 40.26
CA GLN A 32 63.03 9.18 39.88
C GLN A 32 61.91 8.24 39.37
N HIS A 33 60.64 8.69 39.39
CA HIS A 33 59.46 7.93 38.98
C HIS A 33 58.68 8.73 37.92
N GLY A 34 57.78 8.08 37.19
CA GLY A 34 56.98 8.74 36.14
C GLY A 34 57.58 8.66 34.74
N GLY A 35 58.13 7.48 34.39
CA GLY A 35 58.42 7.07 33.02
C GLY A 35 59.24 8.05 32.19
N GLU A 36 58.69 8.48 31.06
CA GLU A 36 59.40 9.33 30.10
C GLU A 36 59.44 10.79 30.56
N MET A 37 58.34 11.32 31.12
CA MET A 37 58.35 12.66 31.71
C MET A 37 59.33 12.79 32.88
N GLY A 38 59.46 11.77 33.74
CA GLY A 38 60.47 11.74 34.81
C GLY A 38 61.93 11.61 34.32
N ALA A 39 62.15 11.15 33.08
CA ALA A 39 63.45 11.23 32.41
C ALA A 39 63.69 12.60 31.77
N LEU A 40 62.70 13.12 31.03
CA LEU A 40 62.74 14.43 30.39
C LEU A 40 62.91 15.57 31.40
N MET A 41 62.24 15.51 32.57
CA MET A 41 62.39 16.51 33.63
C MET A 41 63.78 16.50 34.28
N ARG A 42 64.53 15.40 34.26
CA ARG A 42 65.94 15.38 34.70
C ARG A 42 66.91 15.83 33.61
N ALA A 43 66.57 15.61 32.34
CA ALA A 43 67.37 16.04 31.20
C ALA A 43 67.15 17.52 30.77
N HIS A 44 66.16 18.21 31.35
CA HIS A 44 65.83 19.59 31.02
C HIS A 44 66.63 20.60 31.85
N ASP A 45 67.22 21.61 31.20
CA ASP A 45 67.94 22.69 31.88
C ASP A 45 66.95 23.71 32.46
N TRP A 46 66.57 23.52 33.73
CA TRP A 46 65.69 24.44 34.46
C TRP A 46 66.36 25.77 34.84
N SER A 47 67.69 25.91 34.73
CA SER A 47 68.37 27.19 34.95
C SER A 47 68.04 28.22 33.87
N SER A 48 67.59 27.76 32.69
CA SER A 48 67.10 28.58 31.59
C SER A 48 65.79 29.33 31.88
N ASN A 49 65.07 29.01 32.95
CA ASN A 49 63.71 29.49 33.19
C ASN A 49 63.38 29.80 34.66
N SER A 50 62.22 30.40 34.92
CA SER A 50 61.87 30.97 36.23
C SER A 50 61.55 29.95 37.33
N LEU A 51 61.65 28.65 37.08
CA LEU A 51 61.64 27.62 38.14
C LEU A 51 63.02 27.43 38.76
N GLY A 52 64.09 27.76 38.03
CA GLY A 52 65.47 27.58 38.46
C GLY A 52 65.90 26.11 38.62
N PRO A 53 67.17 25.86 38.98
CA PRO A 53 67.71 24.51 39.14
C PRO A 53 66.94 23.65 40.16
N LEU A 54 66.89 22.34 39.93
CA LEU A 54 66.07 21.37 40.68
C LEU A 54 66.36 21.34 42.19
N GLU A 55 67.58 21.69 42.59
CA GLU A 55 68.05 21.77 43.98
C GLU A 55 67.38 22.93 44.75
N HIS A 56 66.90 23.95 44.02
CA HIS A 56 66.27 25.16 44.55
C HIS A 56 64.73 25.11 44.54
N TRP A 57 64.13 24.05 43.97
CA TRP A 57 62.67 23.88 43.94
C TRP A 57 62.09 23.73 45.36
N PRO A 58 61.01 24.46 45.70
CA PRO A 58 60.38 24.36 47.01
C PRO A 58 59.77 22.97 47.23
N GLN A 59 59.66 22.56 48.48
CA GLN A 59 59.15 21.25 48.88
C GLN A 59 57.69 21.05 48.48
N SER A 60 56.89 22.12 48.40
CA SER A 60 55.54 22.12 47.82
C SER A 60 55.55 21.68 46.36
N LEU A 61 56.36 22.32 45.50
CA LEU A 61 56.54 21.94 44.09
C LEU A 61 57.05 20.50 43.95
N ARG A 62 58.07 20.11 44.71
CA ARG A 62 58.62 18.73 44.68
C ARG A 62 57.57 17.68 45.01
N THR A 63 56.71 17.97 45.99
CA THR A 63 55.63 17.07 46.41
C THR A 63 54.53 16.99 45.33
N SER A 64 54.13 18.13 44.76
CA SER A 64 53.16 18.18 43.65
C SER A 64 53.66 17.43 42.40
N VAL A 65 54.91 17.62 42.00
CA VAL A 65 55.52 16.94 40.84
C VAL A 65 55.65 15.43 41.07
N SER A 66 56.11 14.99 42.25
CA SER A 66 56.15 13.56 42.60
C SER A 66 54.75 12.92 42.56
N THR A 67 53.71 13.66 42.99
CA THR A 67 52.32 13.18 42.99
C THR A 67 51.79 13.07 41.56
N MET A 68 52.00 14.11 40.75
CA MET A 68 51.64 14.16 39.33
C MET A 68 52.30 13.03 38.52
N LEU A 69 53.63 12.85 38.64
CA LEU A 69 54.40 11.82 37.94
C LEU A 69 54.05 10.39 38.32
N ARG A 70 53.43 10.17 39.50
CA ARG A 70 52.96 8.85 39.96
C ARG A 70 51.50 8.55 39.59
N SER A 71 50.75 9.54 39.09
CA SER A 71 49.34 9.37 38.77
C SER A 71 49.12 8.66 37.42
N PRO A 72 48.16 7.73 37.32
CA PRO A 72 47.73 7.15 36.04
C PRO A 72 46.81 8.07 35.22
N TYR A 73 46.31 9.17 35.81
CA TYR A 73 45.45 10.14 35.14
C TYR A 73 46.26 11.21 34.39
N PRO A 74 45.74 11.81 33.31
CA PRO A 74 46.34 12.99 32.68
C PRO A 74 46.34 14.18 33.65
N ILE A 75 47.53 14.64 34.03
CA ILE A 75 47.70 15.76 34.97
C ILE A 75 48.74 16.75 34.44
N ILE A 76 48.39 18.04 34.56
CA ILE A 76 49.26 19.17 34.31
C ILE A 76 49.25 20.11 35.52
N LEU A 77 50.44 20.51 35.96
CA LEU A 77 50.70 21.50 36.99
C LEU A 77 51.21 22.77 36.32
N PHE A 78 50.56 23.89 36.62
CA PHE A 78 50.99 25.23 36.23
C PHE A 78 51.59 25.93 37.45
N TRP A 79 52.88 26.27 37.42
CA TRP A 79 53.57 26.80 38.61
C TRP A 79 54.07 28.24 38.45
N GLY A 80 54.01 29.00 39.55
CA GLY A 80 54.48 30.38 39.64
C GLY A 80 53.60 31.41 38.91
N PRO A 81 54.02 32.70 38.92
CA PRO A 81 53.27 33.79 38.28
C PRO A 81 53.31 33.75 36.75
N GLU A 82 54.19 32.93 36.16
CA GLU A 82 54.24 32.71 34.70
C GLU A 82 53.47 31.43 34.26
N LEU A 83 52.80 30.75 35.20
CA LEU A 83 52.01 29.53 34.98
C LEU A 83 52.76 28.51 34.10
N ARG A 84 53.98 28.14 34.53
CA ARG A 84 54.87 27.25 33.77
C ARG A 84 54.39 25.81 33.82
N MET A 85 54.36 25.16 32.65
CA MET A 85 53.75 23.86 32.43
C MET A 85 54.67 22.69 32.79
N LEU A 86 54.24 21.88 33.74
CA LEU A 86 54.83 20.59 34.11
C LEU A 86 53.73 19.53 34.00
N TYR A 87 53.99 18.39 33.36
CA TYR A 87 52.93 17.37 33.12
C TYR A 87 53.46 15.94 33.16
N ASN A 88 52.57 14.96 33.30
CA ASN A 88 52.92 13.53 33.39
C ASN A 88 52.73 12.77 32.05
N ASP A 89 53.16 11.50 32.03
CA ASP A 89 53.09 10.67 30.82
C ASP A 89 51.67 10.55 30.23
N PRO A 90 50.59 10.28 31.01
CA PRO A 90 49.22 10.26 30.50
C PRO A 90 48.72 11.58 29.89
N PHE A 91 49.36 12.72 30.16
CA PHE A 91 49.01 14.01 29.56
C PHE A 91 49.65 14.23 28.17
N ARG A 92 50.69 13.46 27.81
CA ARG A 92 51.41 13.60 26.53
C ARG A 92 50.51 13.44 25.29
N PRO A 93 49.55 12.49 25.22
CA PRO A 93 48.64 12.37 24.07
C PRO A 93 47.70 13.57 23.89
N ILE A 94 47.40 14.31 24.96
CA ILE A 94 46.58 15.53 24.91
C ILE A 94 47.35 16.65 24.19
N LEU A 95 48.65 16.77 24.44
CA LEU A 95 49.53 17.75 23.77
C LEU A 95 50.01 17.28 22.38
N GLY A 96 50.10 15.98 22.14
CA GLY A 96 50.51 15.39 20.87
C GLY A 96 51.83 15.97 20.35
N ALA A 97 51.81 16.54 19.14
CA ALA A 97 52.97 17.15 18.48
C ALA A 97 53.58 18.36 19.22
N LYS A 98 52.92 18.88 20.28
CA LYS A 98 53.43 19.97 21.13
C LYS A 98 54.28 19.48 22.31
N HIS A 99 54.42 18.16 22.46
CA HIS A 99 55.37 17.52 23.39
C HIS A 99 56.64 17.12 22.62
N PRO A 100 57.86 17.33 23.17
CA PRO A 100 58.16 17.78 24.53
C PRO A 100 58.38 19.29 24.71
N GLN A 101 58.28 20.12 23.66
CA GLN A 101 58.72 21.52 23.65
C GLN A 101 57.95 22.42 24.63
N THR A 102 56.76 22.01 25.04
CA THR A 102 55.91 22.69 26.04
C THR A 102 56.32 22.44 27.49
N LEU A 103 57.25 21.51 27.77
CA LEU A 103 57.74 21.27 29.14
C LEU A 103 58.53 22.48 29.65
N GLY A 104 58.10 23.06 30.77
CA GLY A 104 58.70 24.24 31.39
C GLY A 104 58.33 25.58 30.73
N ALA A 105 57.66 25.56 29.58
CA ALA A 105 57.19 26.76 28.88
C ALA A 105 56.06 27.47 29.65
N ARG A 106 55.82 28.76 29.36
CA ARG A 106 54.69 29.51 29.95
C ARG A 106 53.37 29.04 29.34
N GLY A 107 52.31 28.95 30.14
CA GLY A 107 50.98 28.56 29.65
C GLY A 107 50.48 29.40 28.47
N SER A 108 50.76 30.71 28.46
CA SER A 108 50.40 31.65 27.40
C SER A 108 51.13 31.44 26.08
N GLU A 109 52.35 30.91 26.12
CA GLU A 109 53.17 30.60 24.94
C GLU A 109 52.84 29.18 24.43
N ALA A 110 52.65 28.25 25.36
CA ALA A 110 52.45 26.83 25.08
C ALA A 110 51.01 26.46 24.70
N LEU A 111 50.00 27.19 25.15
CA LEU A 111 48.57 26.97 24.86
C LEU A 111 47.93 28.15 24.11
N VAL A 112 48.73 28.89 23.33
CA VAL A 112 48.38 30.14 22.64
C VAL A 112 47.05 30.10 21.86
N GLU A 113 46.66 28.92 21.34
CA GLU A 113 45.44 28.73 20.56
C GLU A 113 44.16 28.88 21.39
N GLU A 114 44.24 28.55 22.69
CA GLU A 114 43.12 28.40 23.63
C GLU A 114 43.29 29.30 24.87
N TRP A 115 44.44 29.99 25.00
CA TRP A 115 44.77 30.84 26.15
C TRP A 115 43.79 32.01 26.34
N ALA A 116 43.13 32.46 25.28
CA ALA A 116 42.06 33.47 25.37
C ALA A 116 40.85 33.00 26.20
N GLN A 117 40.60 31.69 26.25
CA GLN A 117 39.53 31.05 27.02
C GLN A 117 40.05 30.53 28.37
N LEU A 118 41.20 29.85 28.37
CA LEU A 118 41.76 29.20 29.57
C LEU A 118 42.48 30.19 30.52
N GLY A 119 43.23 31.14 29.97
CA GLY A 119 44.04 32.09 30.74
C GLY A 119 43.25 32.89 31.78
N PRO A 120 42.11 33.53 31.42
CA PRO A 120 41.29 34.27 32.39
C PRO A 120 40.70 33.39 33.50
N LEU A 121 40.40 32.11 33.22
CA LEU A 121 39.91 31.16 34.21
C LEU A 121 41.03 30.78 35.18
N MET A 122 42.21 30.45 34.64
CA MET A 122 43.40 30.10 35.42
C MET A 122 43.87 31.26 36.29
N GLN A 123 43.93 32.49 35.76
CA GLN A 123 44.27 33.68 36.55
C GLN A 123 43.29 33.87 37.71
N ARG A 124 41.97 33.73 37.47
CA ARG A 124 40.97 33.82 38.54
C ARG A 124 41.19 32.78 39.63
N ALA A 125 41.49 31.53 39.29
CA ALA A 125 41.80 30.48 40.28
C ALA A 125 43.09 30.77 41.07
N GLN A 126 44.08 31.42 40.44
CA GLN A 126 45.32 31.86 41.10
C GLN A 126 45.10 33.09 42.01
N ASP A 127 44.17 33.98 41.64
CA ASP A 127 43.84 35.21 42.39
C ASP A 127 42.88 34.95 43.57
N THR A 128 41.88 34.07 43.43
CA THR A 128 40.86 33.82 44.47
C THR A 128 41.11 32.58 45.33
N GLY A 129 41.87 31.61 44.83
CA GLY A 129 42.05 30.31 45.49
C GLY A 129 40.83 29.38 45.38
N GLU A 130 39.82 29.73 44.58
CA GLU A 130 38.67 28.87 44.33
C GLU A 130 38.99 27.84 43.22
N PRO A 131 38.68 26.55 43.41
CA PRO A 131 38.87 25.54 42.38
C PRO A 131 37.87 25.72 41.23
N ILE A 132 38.30 25.40 40.01
CA ILE A 132 37.46 25.49 38.81
C ILE A 132 37.23 24.08 38.25
N TYR A 133 35.95 23.71 38.14
CA TYR A 133 35.50 22.54 37.37
C TYR A 133 34.89 23.01 36.04
N ILE A 134 35.24 22.34 34.96
CA ILE A 134 34.65 22.53 33.63
C ILE A 134 34.25 21.14 33.13
N GLU A 135 32.98 20.93 32.85
CA GLU A 135 32.46 19.69 32.27
C GLU A 135 32.33 19.86 30.75
N ASP A 136 32.81 18.87 29.99
CA ASP A 136 32.76 18.85 28.51
C ASP A 136 33.19 20.18 27.85
N GLY A 137 34.27 20.78 28.36
CA GLY A 137 34.83 22.00 27.81
C GLY A 137 35.48 21.75 26.44
N ASN A 138 34.97 22.40 25.39
CA ASN A 138 35.62 22.39 24.08
C ASN A 138 36.94 23.17 24.13
N VAL A 139 38.05 22.52 23.75
CA VAL A 139 39.41 23.05 23.77
C VAL A 139 40.20 22.39 22.63
N ASN A 140 40.44 23.09 21.53
CA ASN A 140 40.78 22.49 20.24
C ASN A 140 42.30 22.52 19.96
N PHE A 141 43.07 21.81 20.79
CA PHE A 141 44.53 21.81 20.72
C PHE A 141 45.08 21.50 19.32
N ALA A 142 46.10 22.25 18.91
CA ALA A 142 46.90 22.02 17.71
C ALA A 142 47.86 20.81 17.88
N ARG A 143 47.32 19.66 18.30
CA ARG A 143 48.09 18.47 18.72
C ARG A 143 48.52 17.56 17.56
N ARG A 144 48.05 17.83 16.33
CA ARG A 144 48.41 17.07 15.12
C ARG A 144 49.60 17.71 14.38
N PRO A 145 50.41 16.92 13.64
CA PRO A 145 51.50 17.45 12.81
C PRO A 145 51.01 18.53 11.84
N GLY A 146 51.80 19.60 11.68
CA GLY A 146 51.41 20.78 10.90
C GLY A 146 50.62 21.84 11.68
N GLY A 147 50.32 21.62 12.96
CA GLY A 147 49.64 22.62 13.82
C GLY A 147 48.14 22.74 13.57
N LEU A 148 47.54 21.73 12.94
CA LEU A 148 46.08 21.67 12.74
C LEU A 148 45.38 21.44 14.08
N ARG A 149 44.38 22.27 14.36
CA ARG A 149 43.45 22.12 15.49
C ARG A 149 42.57 20.89 15.30
N GLU A 150 42.18 20.28 16.42
CA GLU A 150 41.34 19.08 16.45
C GLU A 150 40.17 19.27 17.42
N GLU A 151 38.94 18.95 16.96
CA GLU A 151 37.73 19.06 17.78
C GLU A 151 37.85 18.13 18.97
N SER A 152 38.06 18.71 20.14
CA SER A 152 38.34 17.99 21.37
C SER A 152 37.53 18.57 22.53
N TYR A 153 37.00 17.68 23.37
CA TYR A 153 36.22 18.02 24.57
C TYR A 153 36.87 17.39 25.79
N PHE A 154 36.94 18.15 26.88
CA PHE A 154 37.62 17.74 28.09
C PHE A 154 36.87 18.19 29.33
N THR A 155 36.72 17.28 30.29
CA THR A 155 36.36 17.63 31.66
C THR A 155 37.62 17.93 32.46
N TRP A 156 37.70 19.14 33.03
CA TRP A 156 38.85 19.67 33.76
C TRP A 156 38.51 19.92 35.23
N SER A 157 39.47 19.67 36.12
CA SER A 157 39.45 20.12 37.51
C SER A 157 40.75 20.84 37.84
N TYR A 158 40.73 22.17 37.90
CA TYR A 158 41.85 23.03 38.30
C TYR A 158 41.79 23.29 39.80
N ASN A 159 42.81 22.83 40.53
CA ASN A 159 42.87 22.91 41.99
C ASN A 159 44.09 23.76 42.41
N PRO A 160 43.89 24.91 43.08
CA PRO A 160 44.99 25.75 43.56
C PRO A 160 45.94 25.01 44.51
N THR A 161 47.25 25.10 44.24
CA THR A 161 48.31 24.52 45.09
C THR A 161 48.87 25.55 46.04
N ILE A 162 48.79 25.26 47.34
CA ILE A 162 49.30 26.14 48.39
C ILE A 162 50.83 25.98 48.51
N GLY A 163 51.56 27.10 48.56
CA GLY A 163 53.00 27.16 48.76
C GLY A 163 53.41 27.17 50.23
N GLU A 164 54.68 27.44 50.49
CA GLU A 164 55.27 27.28 51.84
C GLU A 164 54.92 28.42 52.81
N SER A 165 54.47 29.57 52.31
CA SER A 165 54.00 30.70 53.14
C SER A 165 52.47 30.84 53.19
N GLY A 166 51.73 29.88 52.62
CA GLY A 166 50.26 29.92 52.52
C GLY A 166 49.73 30.62 51.27
N GLU A 167 50.62 31.02 50.36
CA GLU A 167 50.29 31.62 49.07
C GLU A 167 49.77 30.60 48.05
N ILE A 168 49.08 31.05 47.00
CA ILE A 168 48.71 30.19 45.86
C ILE A 168 49.89 30.13 44.89
N ALA A 169 50.69 29.07 45.00
CA ALA A 169 51.93 28.91 44.23
C ALA A 169 51.73 28.34 42.81
N GLY A 170 50.52 27.87 42.49
CA GLY A 170 50.20 27.26 41.19
C GLY A 170 48.81 26.64 41.13
N LEU A 171 48.54 25.92 40.03
CA LEU A 171 47.29 25.20 39.75
C LEU A 171 47.60 23.75 39.35
N PHE A 172 47.08 22.78 40.09
CA PHE A 172 47.13 21.36 39.77
C PHE A 172 45.85 20.96 39.04
N ALA A 173 45.96 20.69 37.73
CA ALA A 173 44.84 20.41 36.86
C ALA A 173 44.81 18.95 36.42
N ILE A 174 43.68 18.28 36.63
CA ILE A 174 43.39 16.94 36.11
C ILE A 174 42.50 17.09 34.88
N ALA A 175 42.78 16.33 33.81
CA ALA A 175 42.03 16.33 32.57
C ALA A 175 41.48 14.92 32.24
N SER A 176 40.25 14.86 31.77
CA SER A 176 39.66 13.67 31.15
C SER A 176 39.12 14.04 29.77
N GLU A 177 39.61 13.40 28.71
CA GLU A 177 39.10 13.65 27.36
C GLU A 177 37.75 12.95 27.15
N THR A 178 36.72 13.75 26.90
CA THR A 178 35.34 13.31 26.67
C THR A 178 34.90 13.41 25.20
N THR A 179 35.80 13.85 24.30
CA THR A 179 35.59 14.03 22.85
C THR A 179 34.68 12.98 22.19
N ARG A 180 34.96 11.68 22.38
CA ARG A 180 34.18 10.61 21.75
C ARG A 180 32.77 10.47 22.32
N GLN A 181 32.56 10.75 23.61
CA GLN A 181 31.23 10.75 24.22
C GLN A 181 30.41 11.92 23.68
N VAL A 182 30.91 13.15 23.81
CA VAL A 182 30.19 14.37 23.39
C VAL A 182 29.80 14.31 21.91
N VAL A 183 30.73 13.89 21.05
CA VAL A 183 30.50 13.81 19.59
C VAL A 183 29.64 12.59 19.22
N GLY A 184 29.78 11.46 19.93
CA GLY A 184 28.92 10.29 19.76
C GLY A 184 27.46 10.58 20.13
N ASP A 185 27.22 11.18 21.29
CA ASP A 185 25.88 11.57 21.76
C ASP A 185 25.22 12.59 20.81
N ARG A 186 26.00 13.57 20.31
CA ARG A 186 25.55 14.56 19.32
C ARG A 186 25.12 13.92 18.00
N ARG A 187 25.92 12.98 17.47
CA ARG A 187 25.65 12.21 16.24
C ARG A 187 24.45 11.27 16.40
N LEU A 188 24.35 10.58 17.53
CA LEU A 188 23.20 9.74 17.88
C LEU A 188 21.92 10.59 17.96
N GLY A 189 22.00 11.79 18.51
CA GLY A 189 20.93 12.79 18.53
C GLY A 189 20.43 13.15 17.13
N ILE A 190 21.35 13.47 16.20
CA ILE A 190 21.02 13.77 14.79
C ILE A 190 20.30 12.59 14.12
N LEU A 191 20.85 11.37 14.22
CA LEU A 191 20.24 10.17 13.62
C LEU A 191 18.86 9.87 14.23
N ARG A 192 18.68 10.09 15.53
CA ARG A 192 17.43 9.88 16.26
C ARG A 192 16.35 10.87 15.84
N GLU A 193 16.67 12.16 15.75
CA GLU A 193 15.70 13.20 15.36
C GLU A 193 15.26 13.01 13.90
N LEU A 194 16.21 12.71 13.00
CA LEU A 194 15.94 12.34 11.61
C LEU A 194 14.96 11.16 11.52
N SER A 195 15.22 10.11 12.31
CA SER A 195 14.38 8.90 12.35
C SER A 195 12.97 9.16 12.89
N ILE A 196 12.80 10.08 13.85
CA ILE A 196 11.50 10.42 14.44
C ILE A 196 10.64 11.22 13.44
N ARG A 197 11.20 12.23 12.76
CA ARG A 197 10.46 13.03 11.77
C ARG A 197 10.05 12.18 10.56
N MET A 198 11.04 11.51 9.95
CA MET A 198 10.85 10.75 8.71
C MET A 198 10.15 9.38 8.89
N ALA A 199 9.68 9.07 10.09
CA ALA A 199 8.72 7.98 10.36
C ALA A 199 7.26 8.44 10.27
N LEU A 200 7.00 9.75 10.30
CA LEU A 200 5.66 10.34 10.13
C LEU A 200 5.41 10.82 8.70
N ASP A 201 6.47 11.12 7.94
CA ASP A 201 6.40 11.60 6.57
C ASP A 201 5.88 10.52 5.60
N LYS A 202 4.77 10.84 4.94
CA LYS A 202 4.06 9.94 4.00
C LYS A 202 4.37 10.23 2.52
N LYS A 203 5.31 11.14 2.27
CA LYS A 203 5.74 11.59 0.94
C LYS A 203 7.25 11.77 0.89
N VAL A 204 7.80 11.66 -0.32
CA VAL A 204 9.24 11.82 -0.56
C VAL A 204 9.67 13.29 -0.39
N GLU A 205 8.83 14.25 -0.77
CA GLU A 205 9.12 15.69 -0.64
C GLU A 205 9.10 16.19 0.81
N ASP A 206 8.30 15.57 1.67
CA ASP A 206 8.27 15.89 3.11
C ASP A 206 9.52 15.33 3.81
N ILE A 207 9.96 14.11 3.44
CA ILE A 207 11.26 13.54 3.87
C ILE A 207 12.43 14.46 3.53
N PHE A 208 12.47 15.02 2.30
CA PHE A 208 13.54 15.95 1.91
C PHE A 208 13.56 17.23 2.77
N ARG A 209 12.39 17.69 3.25
CA ARG A 209 12.29 18.83 4.17
C ARG A 209 12.75 18.47 5.58
N SER A 210 12.31 17.32 6.10
CA SER A 210 12.76 16.79 7.39
C SER A 210 14.28 16.60 7.44
N LEU A 211 14.90 16.15 6.34
CA LEU A 211 16.35 16.08 6.20
C LEU A 211 17.00 17.48 6.29
N GLU A 212 16.49 18.46 5.53
CA GLU A 212 17.02 19.83 5.52
C GLU A 212 16.96 20.49 6.89
N GLU A 213 15.82 20.38 7.57
CA GLU A 213 15.59 20.94 8.89
C GLU A 213 16.55 20.35 9.94
N VAL A 214 16.77 19.04 9.93
CA VAL A 214 17.68 18.37 10.87
C VAL A 214 19.14 18.69 10.56
N LEU A 215 19.56 18.63 9.29
CA LEU A 215 20.96 18.89 8.92
C LEU A 215 21.35 20.37 9.00
N SER A 216 20.39 21.30 8.89
CA SER A 216 20.64 22.73 9.19
C SER A 216 21.11 22.99 10.63
N GLN A 217 20.84 22.05 11.56
CA GLN A 217 21.23 22.12 12.96
C GLN A 217 22.45 21.24 13.28
N ALA A 218 22.94 20.45 12.31
CA ALA A 218 24.03 19.48 12.47
C ALA A 218 25.44 20.05 12.20
N ALA A 219 25.58 21.37 12.08
CA ALA A 219 26.76 22.05 11.51
C ALA A 219 28.13 21.71 12.12
N TYR A 220 28.19 21.19 13.36
CA TYR A 220 29.44 20.68 13.97
C TYR A 220 29.96 19.41 13.29
N ASP A 221 29.07 18.50 12.88
CA ASP A 221 29.40 17.21 12.24
C ASP A 221 29.14 17.19 10.74
N VAL A 222 28.25 18.05 10.25
CA VAL A 222 27.91 18.19 8.83
C VAL A 222 27.80 19.69 8.51
N PRO A 223 28.92 20.41 8.28
CA PRO A 223 28.92 21.84 7.99
C PRO A 223 28.00 22.26 6.84
N PHE A 224 27.83 21.38 5.85
CA PHE A 224 26.80 21.49 4.81
C PHE A 224 26.39 20.12 4.28
N SER A 225 25.20 20.03 3.69
CA SER A 225 24.73 18.83 3.00
C SER A 225 23.87 19.15 1.79
N LEU A 226 24.04 18.40 0.70
CA LEU A 226 23.25 18.52 -0.53
C LEU A 226 22.67 17.15 -0.89
N LEU A 227 21.37 17.08 -1.17
CA LEU A 227 20.74 15.88 -1.72
C LEU A 227 20.35 16.12 -3.17
N TYR A 228 20.95 15.36 -4.08
CA TYR A 228 20.63 15.33 -5.50
C TYR A 228 19.77 14.10 -5.81
N VAL A 229 18.67 14.29 -6.53
CA VAL A 229 17.91 13.18 -7.15
C VAL A 229 18.31 13.11 -8.62
N VAL A 230 18.83 11.96 -9.03
CA VAL A 230 19.25 11.66 -10.40
C VAL A 230 18.13 10.93 -11.14
N LYS A 231 17.83 11.38 -12.36
CA LYS A 231 16.90 10.75 -13.30
C LYS A 231 17.52 10.80 -14.70
N ALA A 232 17.80 9.63 -15.28
CA ALA A 232 18.66 9.52 -16.47
C ALA A 232 19.96 10.35 -16.28
N GLU A 233 20.41 11.07 -17.30
CA GLU A 233 21.67 11.85 -17.29
C GLU A 233 21.59 13.21 -16.57
N GLN A 234 20.54 13.49 -15.79
CA GLN A 234 20.39 14.74 -15.04
C GLN A 234 20.17 14.51 -13.54
N ALA A 235 20.85 15.33 -12.74
CA ALA A 235 20.72 15.39 -11.30
C ALA A 235 20.08 16.73 -10.88
N ARG A 236 19.09 16.70 -9.99
CA ARG A 236 18.42 17.89 -9.46
C ARG A 236 18.58 17.98 -7.95
N LEU A 237 18.97 19.16 -7.46
CA LEU A 237 19.04 19.46 -6.03
C LEU A 237 17.63 19.48 -5.44
N VAL A 238 17.38 18.66 -4.41
CA VAL A 238 16.09 18.61 -3.69
C VAL A 238 16.21 19.10 -2.26
N SER A 239 17.36 18.89 -1.60
CA SER A 239 17.66 19.44 -0.28
C SER A 239 19.06 20.06 -0.23
N CYS A 240 19.20 21.16 0.52
CA CYS A 240 20.40 21.96 0.67
C CYS A 240 20.43 22.59 2.07
N ALA A 241 21.39 22.20 2.91
CA ALA A 241 21.63 22.78 4.23
C ALA A 241 23.09 23.25 4.35
N GLY A 242 23.34 24.35 5.07
CA GLY A 242 24.68 24.92 5.27
C GLY A 242 25.31 25.63 4.05
N LEU A 243 24.60 25.69 2.92
CA LEU A 243 25.02 26.40 1.69
C LEU A 243 23.85 27.17 1.09
N ASP A 244 24.16 28.27 0.39
CA ASP A 244 23.20 29.00 -0.43
C ASP A 244 22.75 28.17 -1.64
N ARG A 245 21.46 27.88 -1.73
CA ARG A 245 20.84 27.26 -2.91
C ARG A 245 21.14 28.10 -4.15
N GLU A 246 21.46 27.44 -5.27
CA GLU A 246 21.90 28.06 -6.54
C GLU A 246 23.32 28.69 -6.51
N GLY A 247 24.04 28.61 -5.39
CA GLY A 247 25.47 28.93 -5.33
C GLY A 247 26.35 27.94 -6.10
N ILE A 248 27.62 28.30 -6.35
CA ILE A 248 28.56 27.52 -7.18
C ILE A 248 28.76 26.08 -6.67
N ALA A 249 28.73 25.88 -5.34
CA ALA A 249 28.80 24.56 -4.72
C ALA A 249 27.45 23.83 -4.60
N ALA A 250 26.32 24.52 -4.78
CA ALA A 250 24.96 23.99 -4.66
C ALA A 250 24.06 24.33 -5.87
N PRO A 251 24.49 24.04 -7.11
CA PRO A 251 23.69 24.30 -8.31
C PRO A 251 22.40 23.47 -8.30
N ALA A 252 21.29 24.08 -8.73
CA ALA A 252 19.96 23.46 -8.71
C ALA A 252 19.81 22.24 -9.63
N ALA A 253 20.60 22.18 -10.70
CA ALA A 253 20.67 21.04 -11.62
C ALA A 253 22.12 20.83 -12.10
N LEU A 254 22.48 19.58 -12.36
CA LEU A 254 23.76 19.12 -12.86
C LEU A 254 23.56 18.08 -13.96
N ALA A 255 24.46 18.04 -14.94
CA ALA A 255 24.61 16.89 -15.82
C ALA A 255 25.33 15.77 -15.06
N LEU A 256 24.96 14.52 -15.28
CA LEU A 256 25.49 13.39 -14.48
C LEU A 256 27.01 13.20 -14.68
N ASP A 257 27.52 13.55 -15.87
CA ASP A 257 28.92 13.50 -16.27
C ASP A 257 29.76 14.72 -15.85
N ASP A 258 29.19 15.73 -15.17
CA ASP A 258 29.94 16.90 -14.68
C ASP A 258 30.86 16.54 -13.50
N THR A 259 32.09 16.15 -13.84
CA THR A 259 33.16 15.92 -12.86
C THR A 259 33.82 17.20 -12.34
N SER A 260 33.41 18.40 -12.79
CA SER A 260 33.93 19.67 -12.27
C SER A 260 33.24 20.08 -10.96
N SER A 261 31.92 19.88 -10.88
CA SER A 261 31.14 20.08 -9.65
C SER A 261 31.29 18.89 -8.68
N TRP A 262 30.35 17.94 -8.70
CA TRP A 262 30.29 16.79 -7.79
C TRP A 262 30.32 15.48 -8.61
N PRO A 263 31.08 14.43 -8.22
CA PRO A 263 31.29 13.22 -9.02
C PRO A 263 30.09 12.24 -8.98
N LEU A 264 28.90 12.73 -9.33
CA LEU A 264 27.63 12.03 -9.17
C LEU A 264 27.58 10.72 -10.00
N ALA A 265 28.07 10.73 -11.25
CA ALA A 265 28.17 9.53 -12.10
C ALA A 265 28.93 8.37 -11.44
N SER A 266 30.00 8.64 -10.68
CA SER A 266 30.78 7.58 -10.03
C SER A 266 29.97 6.92 -8.91
N VAL A 267 29.28 7.73 -8.10
CA VAL A 267 28.50 7.25 -6.96
C VAL A 267 27.24 6.49 -7.41
N THR A 268 26.52 6.99 -8.42
CA THR A 268 25.34 6.28 -8.98
C THR A 268 25.72 4.99 -9.70
N ARG A 269 26.80 5.00 -10.50
CA ARG A 269 27.18 3.84 -11.33
C ARG A 269 27.78 2.68 -10.54
N PHE A 270 28.54 2.97 -9.48
CA PHE A 270 29.23 1.94 -8.70
C PHE A 270 28.56 1.63 -7.36
N GLY A 271 27.61 2.45 -6.90
CA GLY A 271 26.96 2.27 -5.59
C GLY A 271 27.93 2.39 -4.41
N GLN A 272 29.02 3.14 -4.59
CA GLN A 272 30.10 3.33 -3.62
C GLN A 272 30.27 4.80 -3.30
N GLU A 273 30.71 5.08 -2.08
CA GLU A 273 31.00 6.44 -1.61
C GLU A 273 32.33 6.98 -2.17
N VAL A 274 32.39 8.29 -2.40
CA VAL A 274 33.58 8.99 -2.92
C VAL A 274 33.98 10.10 -1.97
N LEU A 275 35.25 10.09 -1.54
CA LEU A 275 35.86 11.18 -0.78
C LEU A 275 36.44 12.22 -1.75
N LEU A 276 36.05 13.47 -1.59
CA LEU A 276 36.68 14.64 -2.22
C LEU A 276 37.57 15.36 -1.20
N GLU A 277 38.79 15.72 -1.62
CA GLU A 277 39.74 16.47 -0.78
C GLU A 277 40.20 17.81 -1.40
N ASP A 278 39.62 18.17 -2.56
CA ASP A 278 40.01 19.31 -3.39
C ASP A 278 38.96 20.45 -3.41
N LEU A 279 38.02 20.48 -2.46
CA LEU A 279 36.88 21.43 -2.49
C LEU A 279 37.32 22.90 -2.55
N LEU A 280 38.39 23.26 -1.83
CA LEU A 280 38.96 24.61 -1.83
C LEU A 280 39.45 25.04 -3.21
N GLN A 281 39.84 24.09 -4.07
CA GLN A 281 40.28 24.33 -5.45
C GLN A 281 39.10 24.37 -6.43
N ARG A 282 38.03 23.61 -6.16
CA ARG A 282 36.79 23.58 -6.97
C ARG A 282 35.89 24.79 -6.75
N PHE A 283 35.65 25.14 -5.49
CA PHE A 283 34.56 26.04 -5.09
C PHE A 283 35.04 27.26 -4.28
N GLY A 284 36.32 27.31 -3.89
CA GLY A 284 36.81 28.26 -2.90
C GLY A 284 36.45 27.84 -1.46
N PRO A 285 36.57 28.75 -0.47
CA PRO A 285 36.33 28.43 0.92
C PRO A 285 34.85 28.19 1.22
N LEU A 286 34.49 26.94 1.53
CA LEU A 286 33.14 26.56 1.95
C LEU A 286 32.97 26.68 3.48
N PRO A 287 31.74 26.88 4.00
CA PRO A 287 31.50 27.06 5.42
C PRO A 287 32.06 25.93 6.29
N GLY A 288 32.76 26.30 7.37
CA GLY A 288 33.23 25.38 8.41
C GLY A 288 32.16 24.97 9.43
N GLY A 289 30.92 25.42 9.27
CA GLY A 289 29.88 25.30 10.28
C GLY A 289 30.15 26.30 11.41
N PRO A 290 30.32 25.86 12.67
CA PRO A 290 30.70 26.75 13.79
C PRO A 290 32.20 27.12 13.77
N TRP A 291 33.01 26.45 12.96
CA TRP A 291 34.47 26.59 12.95
C TRP A 291 34.94 27.70 11.98
N PRO A 292 35.99 28.47 12.32
CA PRO A 292 36.55 29.50 11.43
C PRO A 292 37.37 28.93 10.28
N GLU A 293 37.89 27.70 10.40
CA GLU A 293 38.53 26.95 9.32
C GLU A 293 37.48 26.52 8.26
N PRO A 294 37.74 26.70 6.94
CA PRO A 294 36.77 26.32 5.91
C PRO A 294 36.69 24.80 5.70
N THR A 295 35.53 24.29 5.28
CA THR A 295 35.37 22.87 4.91
C THR A 295 36.11 22.58 3.61
N THR A 296 37.19 21.79 3.70
CA THR A 296 38.07 21.44 2.57
C THR A 296 37.73 20.09 1.91
N ARG A 297 36.89 19.27 2.56
CA ARG A 297 36.61 17.88 2.15
C ARG A 297 35.12 17.53 2.26
N ALA A 298 34.65 16.59 1.44
CA ALA A 298 33.28 16.06 1.48
C ALA A 298 33.26 14.56 1.19
N LEU A 299 32.31 13.85 1.80
CA LEU A 299 31.99 12.46 1.45
C LEU A 299 30.69 12.46 0.63
N VAL A 300 30.72 11.84 -0.55
CA VAL A 300 29.58 11.73 -1.46
C VAL A 300 29.05 10.29 -1.41
N LEU A 301 27.78 10.12 -1.06
CA LEU A 301 27.18 8.86 -0.62
C LEU A 301 25.97 8.47 -1.49
N PRO A 302 25.82 7.20 -1.88
CA PRO A 302 24.64 6.73 -2.60
C PRO A 302 23.43 6.61 -1.67
N VAL A 303 22.24 6.98 -2.16
CA VAL A 303 20.96 6.89 -1.45
C VAL A 303 19.97 6.13 -2.35
N SER A 304 19.54 4.95 -1.90
CA SER A 304 18.70 4.06 -2.69
C SER A 304 17.23 4.45 -2.60
N MET A 305 16.60 4.73 -3.75
CA MET A 305 15.22 5.22 -3.82
C MET A 305 14.17 4.10 -4.03
N GLY A 306 14.59 2.84 -4.21
CA GLY A 306 13.72 1.70 -4.50
C GLY A 306 14.30 0.74 -5.53
N VAL A 307 13.46 -0.14 -6.08
CA VAL A 307 13.83 -1.19 -7.04
C VAL A 307 13.81 -0.70 -8.50
N GLU A 308 13.16 0.44 -8.78
CA GLU A 308 13.15 1.07 -10.10
C GLU A 308 14.53 1.67 -10.43
N THR A 309 15.24 1.06 -11.39
CA THR A 309 16.65 1.32 -11.73
C THR A 309 16.95 2.71 -12.30
N GLU A 310 15.93 3.54 -12.56
CA GLU A 310 16.08 4.84 -13.25
C GLU A 310 16.21 6.05 -12.32
N THR A 311 15.92 5.90 -11.02
CA THR A 311 16.01 7.02 -10.05
C THR A 311 16.88 6.63 -8.86
N THR A 312 18.05 7.29 -8.74
CA THR A 312 18.96 7.16 -7.58
C THR A 312 19.11 8.53 -6.94
N ALA A 313 19.33 8.61 -5.63
CA ALA A 313 19.72 9.86 -4.98
C ALA A 313 21.19 9.80 -4.52
N VAL A 314 21.81 10.97 -4.38
CA VAL A 314 23.20 11.13 -3.95
C VAL A 314 23.26 12.22 -2.90
N LEU A 315 23.78 11.88 -1.73
CA LEU A 315 24.00 12.80 -0.61
C LEU A 315 25.47 13.26 -0.62
N VAL A 316 25.71 14.54 -0.80
CA VAL A 316 27.00 15.18 -0.51
C VAL A 316 26.95 15.65 0.95
N ALA A 317 27.93 15.23 1.77
CA ALA A 317 28.11 15.73 3.14
C ALA A 317 29.49 16.39 3.27
N GLY A 318 29.53 17.68 3.63
CA GLY A 318 30.75 18.37 4.01
C GLY A 318 31.34 17.77 5.29
N LEU A 319 32.67 17.68 5.37
CA LEU A 319 33.37 17.11 6.53
C LEU A 319 33.88 18.20 7.46
N SER A 320 33.62 18.04 8.75
CA SER A 320 34.01 18.96 9.82
C SER A 320 35.53 19.23 9.77
N PRO A 321 35.96 20.50 9.58
CA PRO A 321 37.36 20.83 9.29
C PRO A 321 38.35 20.45 10.40
N LEU A 322 37.90 20.40 11.66
CA LEU A 322 38.70 19.98 12.81
C LEU A 322 38.62 18.47 13.12
N ARG A 323 38.03 17.65 12.23
CA ARG A 323 38.02 16.18 12.35
C ARG A 323 38.72 15.49 11.19
N ALA A 324 39.33 14.35 11.49
CA ALA A 324 39.68 13.36 10.47
C ALA A 324 38.45 12.51 10.11
N LEU A 325 38.39 11.99 8.88
CA LEU A 325 37.42 10.96 8.50
C LEU A 325 37.92 9.60 9.00
N ASP A 326 37.67 9.35 10.28
CA ASP A 326 37.80 8.03 10.92
C ASP A 326 36.59 7.13 10.60
N ASP A 327 36.66 5.86 11.01
CA ASP A 327 35.60 4.88 10.76
C ASP A 327 34.31 5.17 11.57
N GLU A 328 34.42 5.78 12.75
CA GLU A 328 33.26 6.27 13.55
C GLU A 328 32.50 7.36 12.75
N TYR A 329 33.22 8.33 12.17
CA TYR A 329 32.63 9.42 11.38
C TYR A 329 32.10 8.96 10.01
N ARG A 330 32.83 8.09 9.32
CA ARG A 330 32.36 7.45 8.08
C ARG A 330 31.09 6.62 8.34
N GLY A 331 31.08 5.85 9.44
CA GLY A 331 29.92 5.07 9.87
C GLY A 331 28.68 5.93 10.15
N PHE A 332 28.82 7.05 10.86
CA PHE A 332 27.74 8.02 11.07
C PHE A 332 27.10 8.51 9.75
N LEU A 333 27.91 8.90 8.77
CA LEU A 333 27.42 9.40 7.47
C LEU A 333 26.76 8.29 6.64
N GLN A 334 27.29 7.06 6.69
CA GLN A 334 26.66 5.88 6.08
C GLN A 334 25.31 5.52 6.72
N LEU A 335 25.21 5.60 8.05
CA LEU A 335 23.94 5.38 8.78
C LEU A 335 22.88 6.41 8.38
N LEU A 336 23.28 7.68 8.21
CA LEU A 336 22.42 8.78 7.75
C LEU A 336 21.87 8.50 6.34
N ALA A 337 22.74 8.17 5.38
CA ALA A 337 22.35 7.81 4.00
C ALA A 337 21.44 6.56 3.95
N ARG A 338 21.69 5.57 4.82
CA ARG A 338 20.86 4.36 4.94
C ARG A 338 19.48 4.65 5.54
N GLN A 339 19.40 5.49 6.57
CA GLN A 339 18.13 5.90 7.18
C GLN A 339 17.26 6.67 6.17
N LEU A 340 17.88 7.58 5.40
CA LEU A 340 17.22 8.31 4.32
C LEU A 340 16.67 7.37 3.24
N SER A 341 17.47 6.40 2.81
CA SER A 341 17.04 5.37 1.84
C SER A 341 15.81 4.57 2.36
N ALA A 342 15.82 4.18 3.64
CA ALA A 342 14.75 3.40 4.25
C ALA A 342 13.42 4.18 4.34
N SER A 343 13.45 5.44 4.80
CA SER A 343 12.24 6.29 4.86
C SER A 343 11.68 6.57 3.47
N ILE A 344 12.52 6.84 2.46
CA ILE A 344 12.05 7.09 1.09
C ILE A 344 11.36 5.87 0.49
N ALA A 345 11.90 4.66 0.71
CA ALA A 345 11.26 3.42 0.29
C ALA A 345 9.89 3.23 0.97
N SER A 346 9.78 3.56 2.25
CA SER A 346 8.51 3.52 3.01
C SER A 346 7.46 4.47 2.45
N ALA A 347 7.82 5.74 2.21
CA ALA A 347 6.90 6.74 1.63
C ALA A 347 6.44 6.33 0.22
N ARG A 348 7.35 5.88 -0.65
CA ARG A 348 7.01 5.39 -1.99
C ARG A 348 6.06 4.17 -1.96
N ALA A 349 6.26 3.24 -1.02
CA ALA A 349 5.36 2.11 -0.85
C ALA A 349 3.94 2.57 -0.47
N TYR A 350 3.83 3.50 0.50
CA TYR A 350 2.56 4.07 0.94
C TYR A 350 1.84 4.84 -0.18
N GLU A 351 2.55 5.63 -0.98
CA GLU A 351 1.96 6.34 -2.12
C GLU A 351 1.45 5.39 -3.20
N GLN A 352 2.22 4.33 -3.54
CA GLN A 352 1.76 3.31 -4.50
C GLN A 352 0.57 2.51 -3.98
N GLU A 353 0.51 2.19 -2.68
CA GLU A 353 -0.64 1.52 -2.07
C GLU A 353 -1.89 2.41 -2.11
N LYS A 354 -1.76 3.69 -1.76
CA LYS A 354 -2.84 4.68 -1.84
C LYS A 354 -3.38 4.82 -3.27
N GLN A 355 -2.52 4.97 -4.27
CA GLN A 355 -2.94 5.09 -5.68
C GLN A 355 -3.73 3.86 -6.15
N ARG A 356 -3.25 2.64 -5.83
CA ARG A 356 -3.94 1.39 -6.17
C ARG A 356 -5.30 1.25 -5.47
N ALA A 357 -5.42 1.72 -4.23
CA ALA A 357 -6.71 1.74 -3.51
C ALA A 357 -7.69 2.75 -4.12
N GLU A 358 -7.22 3.92 -4.55
CA GLU A 358 -8.03 4.94 -5.23
C GLU A 358 -8.50 4.46 -6.62
N GLU A 359 -7.64 3.76 -7.37
CA GLU A 359 -8.00 3.11 -8.64
C GLU A 359 -9.06 2.01 -8.46
N LEU A 360 -8.86 1.10 -7.49
CA LEU A 360 -9.83 0.03 -7.19
C LEU A 360 -11.20 0.59 -6.77
N SER A 361 -11.21 1.66 -5.97
CA SER A 361 -12.42 2.38 -5.57
C SER A 361 -13.14 3.02 -6.77
N ARG A 362 -12.39 3.64 -7.69
CA ARG A 362 -12.93 4.20 -8.95
C ARG A 362 -13.55 3.12 -9.83
N LEU A 363 -12.94 1.92 -9.87
CA LEU A 363 -13.47 0.76 -10.61
C LEU A 363 -14.79 0.24 -10.02
N ASP A 364 -14.93 0.10 -8.70
CA ASP A 364 -16.22 -0.33 -8.08
C ASP A 364 -17.33 0.72 -8.29
N ALA A 365 -17.00 2.00 -8.15
CA ALA A 365 -17.95 3.09 -8.41
C ALA A 365 -18.47 3.04 -9.85
N ALA A 366 -17.58 2.87 -10.84
CA ALA A 366 -17.95 2.72 -12.24
C ALA A 366 -18.76 1.44 -12.51
N LYS A 367 -18.34 0.29 -11.96
CA LYS A 367 -19.06 -1.00 -12.03
C LYS A 367 -20.49 -0.85 -11.50
N THR A 368 -20.69 -0.14 -10.39
CA THR A 368 -22.02 0.05 -9.81
C THR A 368 -22.90 0.97 -10.66
N ALA A 369 -22.34 2.08 -11.18
CA ALA A 369 -23.05 2.98 -12.08
C ALA A 369 -23.54 2.26 -13.35
N PHE A 370 -22.71 1.36 -13.89
CA PHE A 370 -23.08 0.49 -15.02
C PHE A 370 -24.34 -0.35 -14.71
N PHE A 371 -24.38 -1.13 -13.63
CA PHE A 371 -25.55 -1.96 -13.32
C PHE A 371 -26.83 -1.15 -13.06
N SER A 372 -26.71 0.06 -12.49
CA SER A 372 -27.85 0.98 -12.35
C SER A 372 -28.37 1.46 -13.72
N ASN A 373 -27.48 1.79 -14.66
CA ASN A 373 -27.87 2.20 -16.02
C ASN A 373 -28.44 1.04 -16.86
N VAL A 374 -27.84 -0.16 -16.74
CA VAL A 374 -28.37 -1.42 -17.31
C VAL A 374 -29.78 -1.69 -16.81
N SER A 375 -30.05 -1.43 -15.53
CA SER A 375 -31.40 -1.58 -14.95
C SER A 375 -32.47 -0.84 -15.75
N HIS A 376 -32.16 0.40 -16.14
CA HIS A 376 -33.12 1.29 -16.79
C HIS A 376 -33.28 0.96 -18.29
N GLU A 377 -32.16 0.78 -19.01
CA GLU A 377 -32.17 0.54 -20.46
C GLU A 377 -32.79 -0.82 -20.84
N PHE A 378 -32.75 -1.84 -19.96
CA PHE A 378 -33.49 -3.10 -20.16
C PHE A 378 -34.97 -3.02 -19.75
N ARG A 379 -35.31 -2.32 -18.65
CA ARG A 379 -36.69 -2.26 -18.14
C ARG A 379 -37.63 -1.52 -19.10
N THR A 380 -37.22 -0.37 -19.64
CA THR A 380 -38.06 0.43 -20.54
C THR A 380 -38.59 -0.33 -21.78
N PRO A 381 -37.75 -0.98 -22.62
CA PRO A 381 -38.25 -1.73 -23.78
C PRO A 381 -39.08 -2.96 -23.39
N LEU A 382 -38.82 -3.59 -22.23
CA LEU A 382 -39.64 -4.70 -21.73
C LEU A 382 -41.07 -4.25 -21.40
N THR A 383 -41.25 -3.18 -20.63
CA THR A 383 -42.57 -2.63 -20.31
C THR A 383 -43.34 -2.22 -21.57
N LEU A 384 -42.64 -1.67 -22.58
CA LEU A 384 -43.21 -1.29 -23.88
C LEU A 384 -43.46 -2.47 -24.83
N ILE A 385 -43.01 -3.68 -24.49
CA ILE A 385 -43.37 -4.93 -25.18
C ILE A 385 -44.56 -5.60 -24.47
N LEU A 386 -44.53 -5.69 -23.14
CA LEU A 386 -45.55 -6.36 -22.32
C LEU A 386 -46.92 -5.67 -22.43
N GLY A 387 -46.98 -4.37 -22.14
CA GLY A 387 -48.23 -3.62 -22.09
C GLY A 387 -49.08 -3.80 -23.36
N PRO A 388 -48.55 -3.55 -24.57
CA PRO A 388 -49.31 -3.73 -25.81
C PRO A 388 -49.78 -5.16 -26.13
N ILE A 389 -49.21 -6.19 -25.50
CA ILE A 389 -49.62 -7.60 -25.63
C ILE A 389 -50.76 -7.91 -24.66
N GLU A 390 -50.65 -7.45 -23.41
CA GLU A 390 -51.73 -7.54 -22.40
C GLU A 390 -52.97 -6.81 -22.91
N ASP A 391 -52.78 -5.59 -23.42
CA ASP A 391 -53.79 -4.74 -24.10
C ASP A 391 -54.48 -5.42 -25.30
N ALA A 392 -53.84 -6.40 -25.93
CA ALA A 392 -54.37 -7.13 -27.09
C ALA A 392 -55.15 -8.39 -26.68
N LEU A 393 -54.69 -9.09 -25.63
CA LEU A 393 -55.36 -10.27 -25.08
C LEU A 393 -56.68 -9.92 -24.37
N GLU A 394 -56.74 -8.75 -23.71
CA GLU A 394 -57.95 -8.32 -22.99
C GLU A 394 -59.09 -7.82 -23.91
N ARG A 395 -58.79 -7.37 -25.14
CA ARG A 395 -59.70 -6.47 -25.88
C ARG A 395 -60.40 -7.05 -27.12
N THR A 396 -60.08 -8.25 -27.60
CA THR A 396 -60.66 -8.77 -28.88
C THR A 396 -60.90 -10.29 -28.91
N PRO A 397 -62.15 -10.77 -28.77
CA PRO A 397 -62.47 -12.20 -28.80
C PRO A 397 -62.44 -12.90 -30.18
N LYS A 398 -62.00 -12.27 -31.28
CA LYS A 398 -62.33 -12.73 -32.66
C LYS A 398 -61.34 -12.46 -33.82
N SER A 399 -60.09 -12.04 -33.60
CA SER A 399 -59.15 -11.83 -34.74
C SER A 399 -57.67 -12.16 -34.48
N LEU A 400 -57.33 -12.77 -33.34
CA LEU A 400 -55.97 -13.16 -32.97
C LEU A 400 -56.00 -14.44 -32.10
N GLU A 401 -56.65 -15.50 -32.58
CA GLU A 401 -56.54 -16.82 -31.96
C GLU A 401 -55.20 -17.48 -32.32
N GLY A 402 -54.47 -18.00 -31.33
CA GLY A 402 -53.30 -18.86 -31.55
C GLY A 402 -52.18 -18.74 -30.52
N GLU A 403 -51.54 -19.89 -30.28
CA GLU A 403 -50.34 -20.08 -29.45
C GLU A 403 -49.25 -18.99 -29.56
N PRO A 404 -48.88 -18.43 -30.74
CA PRO A 404 -47.78 -17.47 -30.83
C PRO A 404 -47.94 -16.22 -29.96
N LEU A 405 -49.15 -15.71 -29.70
CA LEU A 405 -49.32 -14.46 -28.93
C LEU A 405 -49.05 -14.68 -27.43
N GLU A 406 -49.55 -15.80 -26.88
CA GLU A 406 -49.22 -16.23 -25.52
C GLU A 406 -47.73 -16.55 -25.37
N LEU A 407 -47.14 -17.19 -26.38
CA LEU A 407 -45.71 -17.53 -26.38
C LEU A 407 -44.81 -16.28 -26.34
N VAL A 408 -45.22 -15.17 -26.98
CA VAL A 408 -44.54 -13.88 -26.84
C VAL A 408 -44.71 -13.31 -25.42
N ARG A 409 -45.93 -13.27 -24.85
CA ARG A 409 -46.16 -12.81 -23.45
C ARG A 409 -45.29 -13.59 -22.47
N ARG A 410 -45.31 -14.92 -22.59
CA ARG A 410 -44.58 -15.89 -21.77
C ARG A 410 -43.05 -15.73 -21.81
N ASN A 411 -42.50 -15.33 -22.96
CA ASN A 411 -41.07 -15.07 -23.10
C ASN A 411 -40.68 -13.66 -22.62
N ALA A 412 -41.55 -12.66 -22.81
CA ALA A 412 -41.34 -11.31 -22.31
C ALA A 412 -41.35 -11.25 -20.78
N LEU A 413 -42.30 -11.94 -20.12
CA LEU A 413 -42.37 -12.06 -18.66
C LEU A 413 -41.14 -12.77 -18.07
N ARG A 414 -40.66 -13.86 -18.71
CA ARG A 414 -39.43 -14.56 -18.29
C ARG A 414 -38.20 -13.65 -18.36
N LEU A 415 -38.07 -12.86 -19.43
CA LEU A 415 -36.97 -11.90 -19.59
C LEU A 415 -37.08 -10.78 -18.54
N TYR A 416 -38.29 -10.27 -18.26
CA TYR A 416 -38.54 -9.30 -17.19
C TYR A 416 -38.20 -9.81 -15.79
N LYS A 417 -38.57 -11.05 -15.44
CA LYS A 417 -38.16 -11.68 -14.17
C LYS A 417 -36.63 -11.79 -14.09
N MET A 418 -36.00 -12.38 -15.10
CA MET A 418 -34.55 -12.60 -15.13
C MET A 418 -33.73 -11.30 -15.05
N VAL A 419 -34.15 -10.25 -15.75
CA VAL A 419 -33.55 -8.91 -15.63
C VAL A 419 -33.67 -8.40 -14.20
N ASN A 420 -34.87 -8.35 -13.62
CA ASN A 420 -35.01 -7.82 -12.25
C ASN A 420 -34.25 -8.66 -11.20
N THR A 421 -34.19 -9.99 -11.34
CA THR A 421 -33.38 -10.87 -10.47
C THR A 421 -31.88 -10.57 -10.55
N LEU A 422 -31.31 -10.38 -11.76
CA LEU A 422 -29.91 -10.00 -11.94
C LEU A 422 -29.58 -8.64 -11.31
N LEU A 423 -30.54 -7.70 -11.36
CA LEU A 423 -30.38 -6.33 -10.85
C LEU A 423 -30.53 -6.24 -9.34
N ASP A 424 -31.48 -6.96 -8.75
CA ASP A 424 -31.61 -7.09 -7.29
C ASP A 424 -30.35 -7.75 -6.71
N PHE A 425 -29.83 -8.80 -7.36
CA PHE A 425 -28.55 -9.41 -7.01
C PHE A 425 -27.39 -8.40 -7.03
N SER A 426 -27.22 -7.67 -8.14
CA SER A 426 -26.17 -6.65 -8.27
C SER A 426 -26.26 -5.56 -7.19
N ARG A 427 -27.46 -5.12 -6.81
CA ARG A 427 -27.69 -4.11 -5.77
C ARG A 427 -27.27 -4.59 -4.38
N MET A 428 -27.45 -5.88 -4.08
CA MET A 428 -26.97 -6.49 -2.83
C MET A 428 -25.44 -6.71 -2.86
N GLU A 429 -24.89 -7.25 -3.95
CA GLU A 429 -23.44 -7.48 -4.08
C GLU A 429 -22.63 -6.18 -3.96
N ALA A 430 -23.22 -5.07 -4.40
CA ALA A 430 -22.67 -3.72 -4.29
C ALA A 430 -23.02 -2.99 -2.97
N GLY A 431 -23.55 -3.69 -1.95
CA GLY A 431 -23.86 -3.15 -0.62
C GLY A 431 -24.96 -2.07 -0.56
N ARG A 432 -25.67 -1.83 -1.66
CA ARG A 432 -26.60 -0.70 -1.85
C ARG A 432 -28.08 -1.09 -1.70
N ALA A 433 -28.36 -2.31 -1.28
CA ALA A 433 -29.70 -2.74 -0.88
C ALA A 433 -30.13 -2.05 0.42
N GLN A 434 -31.22 -1.28 0.34
CA GLN A 434 -31.84 -0.60 1.47
C GLN A 434 -33.15 -1.31 1.83
N ALA A 435 -33.07 -2.31 2.69
CA ALA A 435 -34.22 -2.96 3.30
C ALA A 435 -34.93 -2.02 4.28
N ARG A 436 -36.26 -2.11 4.34
CA ARG A 436 -37.14 -1.29 5.19
C ARG A 436 -37.92 -2.20 6.15
N TYR A 437 -37.41 -2.39 7.36
CA TYR A 437 -37.97 -3.35 8.30
C TYR A 437 -39.18 -2.76 9.03
N VAL A 438 -40.35 -3.36 8.83
CA VAL A 438 -41.62 -3.03 9.49
C VAL A 438 -42.16 -4.24 10.25
N PRO A 439 -42.94 -4.05 11.33
CA PRO A 439 -43.55 -5.17 12.04
C PRO A 439 -44.66 -5.81 11.19
N VAL A 440 -44.54 -7.11 10.92
CA VAL A 440 -45.48 -7.89 10.11
C VAL A 440 -45.98 -9.11 10.89
N ASP A 441 -47.28 -9.42 10.76
CA ASP A 441 -47.82 -10.73 11.10
C ASP A 441 -47.35 -11.73 10.04
N LEU A 442 -46.23 -12.40 10.36
CA LEU A 442 -45.53 -13.26 9.43
C LEU A 442 -46.32 -14.54 9.11
N SER A 443 -47.19 -15.00 10.02
CA SER A 443 -48.09 -16.14 9.80
C SER A 443 -49.15 -15.82 8.76
N VAL A 444 -49.87 -14.70 8.93
CA VAL A 444 -50.90 -14.27 7.97
C VAL A 444 -50.28 -13.93 6.62
N PHE A 445 -49.15 -13.23 6.60
CA PHE A 445 -48.49 -12.84 5.35
C PHE A 445 -47.97 -14.07 4.57
N THR A 446 -47.28 -14.99 5.24
CA THR A 446 -46.77 -16.23 4.61
C THR A 446 -47.90 -17.15 4.17
N THR A 447 -49.00 -17.24 4.93
CA THR A 447 -50.20 -18.01 4.55
C THR A 447 -50.81 -17.49 3.26
N ASN A 448 -50.94 -16.17 3.11
CA ASN A 448 -51.50 -15.56 1.90
C ASN A 448 -50.60 -15.81 0.68
N LEU A 449 -49.27 -15.70 0.85
CA LEU A 449 -48.29 -15.96 -0.22
C LEU A 449 -48.29 -17.43 -0.66
N ALA A 450 -48.34 -18.38 0.29
CA ALA A 450 -48.43 -19.80 -0.02
C ALA A 450 -49.75 -20.16 -0.71
N SER A 451 -50.88 -19.63 -0.23
CA SER A 451 -52.21 -19.86 -0.80
C SER A 451 -52.34 -19.42 -2.26
N ALA A 452 -51.53 -18.45 -2.72
CA ALA A 452 -51.50 -18.03 -4.12
C ALA A 452 -51.05 -19.18 -5.07
N PHE A 453 -50.29 -20.15 -4.58
CA PHE A 453 -49.87 -21.31 -5.37
C PHE A 453 -50.88 -22.46 -5.37
N GLN A 454 -51.91 -22.47 -4.51
CA GLN A 454 -52.85 -23.59 -4.34
C GLN A 454 -53.32 -24.18 -5.69
N SER A 455 -53.83 -23.33 -6.59
CA SER A 455 -54.29 -23.73 -7.92
C SER A 455 -53.17 -24.27 -8.84
N ALA A 456 -51.93 -23.80 -8.68
CA ALA A 456 -50.78 -24.30 -9.44
C ALA A 456 -50.31 -25.67 -8.93
N VAL A 457 -50.25 -25.87 -7.61
CA VAL A 457 -49.88 -27.14 -6.97
C VAL A 457 -50.90 -28.23 -7.28
N GLU A 458 -52.18 -27.93 -7.15
CA GLU A 458 -53.27 -28.86 -7.52
C GLU A 458 -53.24 -29.19 -9.03
N SER A 459 -52.95 -28.22 -9.89
CA SER A 459 -52.78 -28.43 -11.34
C SER A 459 -51.53 -29.25 -11.70
N ALA A 460 -50.56 -29.38 -10.79
CA ALA A 460 -49.41 -30.26 -10.95
C ALA A 460 -49.65 -31.69 -10.39
N GLY A 461 -50.85 -31.97 -9.85
CA GLY A 461 -51.17 -33.26 -9.24
C GLY A 461 -50.60 -33.44 -7.83
N LEU A 462 -50.32 -32.33 -7.14
CA LEU A 462 -49.67 -32.29 -5.83
C LEU A 462 -50.59 -31.77 -4.74
N ARG A 463 -50.28 -32.11 -3.48
CA ARG A 463 -51.00 -31.61 -2.29
C ARG A 463 -50.22 -30.46 -1.65
N LEU A 464 -50.80 -29.25 -1.63
CA LEU A 464 -50.26 -28.16 -0.81
C LEU A 464 -50.75 -28.28 0.64
N VAL A 465 -49.86 -28.12 1.60
CA VAL A 465 -50.14 -28.02 3.04
C VAL A 465 -49.56 -26.71 3.55
N VAL A 466 -50.39 -25.89 4.21
CA VAL A 466 -49.96 -24.64 4.85
C VAL A 466 -50.27 -24.73 6.34
N ASP A 467 -49.23 -24.72 7.17
CA ASP A 467 -49.29 -24.88 8.63
C ASP A 467 -48.53 -23.72 9.31
N CYS A 468 -49.15 -22.54 9.27
CA CYS A 468 -48.60 -21.29 9.78
C CYS A 468 -49.45 -20.79 10.98
N PRO A 469 -49.37 -21.44 12.17
CA PRO A 469 -50.05 -20.95 13.36
C PRO A 469 -49.62 -19.52 13.73
N PRO A 470 -50.44 -18.74 14.45
CA PRO A 470 -50.08 -17.39 14.88
C PRO A 470 -48.82 -17.39 15.76
N LEU A 471 -47.82 -16.60 15.38
CA LEU A 471 -46.61 -16.38 16.18
C LEU A 471 -46.89 -15.49 17.41
N PRO A 472 -46.09 -15.60 18.50
CA PRO A 472 -46.34 -14.85 19.74
C PRO A 472 -46.08 -13.34 19.63
N GLU A 473 -45.26 -12.89 18.68
CA GLU A 473 -44.99 -11.48 18.40
C GLU A 473 -44.74 -11.24 16.89
N PRO A 474 -45.10 -10.05 16.34
CA PRO A 474 -44.81 -9.71 14.94
C PRO A 474 -43.32 -9.47 14.74
N LEU A 475 -42.79 -9.89 13.59
CA LEU A 475 -41.36 -9.75 13.26
C LEU A 475 -41.10 -8.54 12.37
N TYR A 476 -39.92 -7.96 12.50
CA TYR A 476 -39.49 -6.81 11.70
C TYR A 476 -38.84 -7.29 10.40
N VAL A 477 -39.61 -7.25 9.32
CA VAL A 477 -39.16 -7.69 7.99
C VAL A 477 -39.44 -6.63 6.93
N ASP A 478 -38.70 -6.68 5.83
CA ASP A 478 -39.07 -5.99 4.59
C ASP A 478 -40.07 -6.88 3.82
N PRO A 479 -41.32 -6.43 3.59
CA PRO A 479 -42.36 -7.28 3.00
C PRO A 479 -42.06 -7.71 1.56
N GLU A 480 -41.39 -6.88 0.76
CA GLU A 480 -41.03 -7.24 -0.62
C GLU A 480 -39.91 -8.28 -0.65
N MET A 481 -38.98 -8.19 0.30
CA MET A 481 -37.92 -9.20 0.45
C MET A 481 -38.47 -10.52 0.98
N TRP A 482 -39.37 -10.50 1.97
CA TRP A 482 -40.01 -11.72 2.45
C TRP A 482 -40.94 -12.36 1.40
N GLU A 483 -41.66 -11.55 0.62
CA GLU A 483 -42.38 -12.04 -0.57
C GLU A 483 -41.41 -12.74 -1.54
N LYS A 484 -40.30 -12.10 -1.93
CA LYS A 484 -39.30 -12.73 -2.81
C LYS A 484 -38.72 -14.02 -2.21
N VAL A 485 -38.50 -14.08 -0.91
CA VAL A 485 -38.05 -15.29 -0.21
C VAL A 485 -39.09 -16.42 -0.35
N VAL A 486 -40.31 -16.21 0.15
CA VAL A 486 -41.38 -17.24 0.13
C VAL A 486 -41.73 -17.65 -1.30
N LEU A 487 -41.83 -16.70 -2.23
CA LEU A 487 -42.14 -16.98 -3.63
C LEU A 487 -41.02 -17.79 -4.31
N ASN A 488 -39.73 -17.54 -4.06
CA ASN A 488 -38.66 -18.37 -4.64
C ASN A 488 -38.63 -19.77 -4.03
N LEU A 489 -38.85 -19.91 -2.72
CA LEU A 489 -38.86 -21.20 -2.04
C LEU A 489 -40.02 -22.09 -2.49
N ILE A 490 -41.24 -21.55 -2.53
CA ILE A 490 -42.42 -22.30 -2.99
C ILE A 490 -42.34 -22.51 -4.50
N SER A 491 -41.83 -21.54 -5.28
CA SER A 491 -41.54 -21.77 -6.69
C SER A 491 -40.54 -22.93 -6.85
N ASN A 492 -39.51 -23.06 -6.00
CA ASN A 492 -38.62 -24.22 -6.05
C ASN A 492 -39.29 -25.51 -5.53
N ALA A 493 -40.12 -25.52 -4.49
CA ALA A 493 -40.79 -26.74 -4.04
C ALA A 493 -41.87 -27.25 -5.03
N VAL A 494 -42.67 -26.32 -5.58
CA VAL A 494 -43.54 -26.51 -6.76
C VAL A 494 -42.67 -26.67 -8.03
N LYS A 495 -41.35 -26.74 -7.85
CA LYS A 495 -40.42 -27.28 -8.82
C LYS A 495 -39.72 -28.60 -8.46
N TYR A 496 -39.40 -29.11 -7.25
CA TYR A 496 -38.84 -30.51 -7.15
C TYR A 496 -39.85 -31.64 -7.05
N THR A 497 -41.03 -31.42 -6.47
CA THR A 497 -41.93 -32.52 -6.10
C THR A 497 -42.68 -33.11 -7.31
N TYR A 498 -42.27 -34.30 -7.79
CA TYR A 498 -42.95 -34.98 -8.92
C TYR A 498 -44.39 -35.39 -8.58
N HIS A 499 -44.55 -36.00 -7.40
CA HIS A 499 -45.77 -36.55 -6.83
C HIS A 499 -45.67 -36.42 -5.30
N GLY A 500 -46.81 -36.34 -4.61
CA GLY A 500 -46.86 -36.25 -3.15
C GLY A 500 -47.30 -34.86 -2.66
N GLU A 501 -46.57 -34.29 -1.70
CA GLU A 501 -46.96 -33.03 -1.05
C GLU A 501 -45.83 -32.01 -0.94
N ILE A 502 -46.24 -30.75 -0.86
CA ILE A 502 -45.40 -29.61 -0.52
C ILE A 502 -45.99 -29.01 0.75
N ARG A 503 -45.17 -28.82 1.77
CA ARG A 503 -45.58 -28.32 3.07
C ARG A 503 -44.83 -27.04 3.40
N VAL A 504 -45.58 -25.97 3.62
CA VAL A 504 -45.09 -24.69 4.10
C VAL A 504 -45.54 -24.58 5.56
N SER A 505 -44.61 -24.55 6.51
CA SER A 505 -44.93 -24.34 7.92
C SER A 505 -44.16 -23.17 8.51
N LEU A 506 -44.77 -22.44 9.44
CA LEU A 506 -44.13 -21.33 10.15
C LEU A 506 -44.36 -21.49 11.65
N GLN A 507 -43.31 -21.84 12.38
CA GLN A 507 -43.36 -22.18 13.80
C GLN A 507 -42.43 -21.27 14.62
N TRP A 508 -42.59 -21.29 15.95
CA TRP A 508 -41.76 -20.52 16.88
C TRP A 508 -40.88 -21.46 17.70
N GLU A 509 -39.57 -21.38 17.50
CA GLU A 509 -38.57 -22.27 18.12
C GLU A 509 -37.41 -21.41 18.65
N ASP A 510 -36.93 -21.71 19.86
CA ASP A 510 -35.75 -21.06 20.48
C ASP A 510 -35.68 -19.52 20.35
N ALA A 511 -36.85 -18.88 20.47
CA ALA A 511 -37.04 -17.42 20.36
C ALA A 511 -36.76 -16.85 18.95
N GLN A 512 -36.98 -17.67 17.92
CA GLN A 512 -36.90 -17.35 16.50
C GLN A 512 -38.18 -17.79 15.77
N ALA A 513 -38.50 -17.13 14.64
CA ALA A 513 -39.51 -17.64 13.71
C ALA A 513 -38.83 -18.57 12.70
N VAL A 514 -39.36 -19.78 12.55
CA VAL A 514 -38.80 -20.84 11.72
C VAL A 514 -39.78 -21.19 10.60
N LEU A 515 -39.47 -20.75 9.37
CA LEU A 515 -40.20 -21.10 8.16
C LEU A 515 -39.60 -22.36 7.55
N ARG A 516 -40.34 -23.46 7.50
CA ARG A 516 -39.97 -24.65 6.74
C ARG A 516 -40.72 -24.70 5.41
N VAL A 517 -39.99 -25.03 4.35
CA VAL A 517 -40.58 -25.40 3.06
C VAL A 517 -40.06 -26.80 2.72
N GLU A 518 -40.95 -27.77 2.87
CA GLU A 518 -40.72 -29.19 2.71
C GLU A 518 -41.32 -29.67 1.37
N ASP A 519 -40.56 -30.46 0.63
CA ASP A 519 -40.86 -30.95 -0.72
C ASP A 519 -40.65 -32.48 -0.74
N THR A 520 -41.60 -33.28 -1.25
CA THR A 520 -41.43 -34.75 -1.34
C THR A 520 -40.85 -35.22 -2.69
N GLY A 521 -39.98 -34.42 -3.30
CA GLY A 521 -39.39 -34.65 -4.62
C GLY A 521 -38.12 -35.48 -4.62
N VAL A 522 -37.30 -35.32 -5.67
CA VAL A 522 -36.11 -36.17 -5.86
C VAL A 522 -34.92 -35.80 -4.98
N GLY A 523 -34.99 -34.70 -4.21
CA GLY A 523 -33.92 -34.26 -3.32
C GLY A 523 -32.61 -33.91 -4.05
N ILE A 524 -31.53 -33.74 -3.29
CA ILE A 524 -30.20 -33.35 -3.76
C ILE A 524 -29.16 -34.38 -3.28
N PRO A 525 -28.14 -34.72 -4.11
CA PRO A 525 -26.97 -35.47 -3.64
C PRO A 525 -26.19 -34.73 -2.54
N GLU A 526 -25.69 -35.47 -1.55
CA GLU A 526 -24.94 -34.89 -0.42
C GLU A 526 -23.71 -34.07 -0.86
N GLU A 527 -23.03 -34.51 -1.94
CA GLU A 527 -21.88 -33.84 -2.55
C GLU A 527 -22.22 -32.47 -3.21
N GLU A 528 -23.49 -32.22 -3.50
CA GLU A 528 -23.98 -31.00 -4.15
C GLU A 528 -24.50 -29.98 -3.10
N LEU A 529 -24.89 -30.43 -1.89
CA LEU A 529 -25.44 -29.59 -0.81
C LEU A 529 -24.58 -28.38 -0.41
N PRO A 530 -23.23 -28.43 -0.36
CA PRO A 530 -22.43 -27.24 -0.06
C PRO A 530 -22.51 -26.14 -1.13
N ARG A 531 -22.99 -26.50 -2.33
CA ARG A 531 -22.81 -25.72 -3.57
C ARG A 531 -24.10 -25.13 -4.13
N VAL A 532 -25.26 -25.53 -3.63
CA VAL A 532 -26.58 -25.08 -4.11
C VAL A 532 -26.81 -23.56 -4.05
N PHE A 533 -26.12 -22.89 -3.12
CA PHE A 533 -26.05 -21.43 -3.01
C PHE A 533 -25.08 -20.74 -3.98
N GLU A 534 -24.15 -21.49 -4.59
CA GLU A 534 -23.18 -20.89 -5.50
C GLU A 534 -23.89 -20.22 -6.68
N ARG A 535 -23.36 -19.08 -7.11
CA ARG A 535 -24.04 -18.20 -8.06
C ARG A 535 -24.10 -18.89 -9.43
N PHE A 536 -25.30 -18.97 -10.00
CA PHE A 536 -25.60 -19.73 -11.22
C PHE A 536 -25.38 -21.25 -11.11
N TYR A 537 -25.15 -21.78 -9.91
CA TYR A 537 -24.91 -23.20 -9.71
C TYR A 537 -26.20 -24.02 -9.85
N ARG A 538 -26.06 -25.21 -10.42
CA ARG A 538 -27.19 -26.06 -10.82
C ARG A 538 -26.80 -27.54 -10.75
N VAL A 539 -27.36 -28.22 -9.75
CA VAL A 539 -27.24 -29.66 -9.50
C VAL A 539 -27.55 -30.47 -10.76
N ARG A 540 -26.65 -31.35 -11.19
CA ARG A 540 -26.78 -32.11 -12.46
C ARG A 540 -27.62 -33.39 -12.32
N VAL A 541 -28.82 -33.30 -11.73
CA VAL A 541 -29.68 -34.48 -11.54
C VAL A 541 -30.24 -35.00 -12.88
N THR A 542 -29.94 -36.24 -13.22
CA THR A 542 -30.36 -36.92 -14.47
C THR A 542 -31.87 -37.15 -14.57
N GLN A 543 -32.57 -37.12 -13.44
CA GLN A 543 -34.03 -37.03 -13.33
C GLN A 543 -34.42 -35.67 -12.74
N GLY A 544 -33.94 -34.60 -13.40
CA GLY A 544 -34.50 -33.27 -13.33
C GLY A 544 -35.37 -33.05 -14.57
N ARG A 545 -36.69 -32.98 -14.36
CA ARG A 545 -37.74 -32.88 -15.39
C ARG A 545 -37.56 -31.75 -16.45
N SER A 546 -36.66 -30.76 -16.27
CA SER A 546 -36.07 -30.02 -17.40
C SER A 546 -34.80 -29.23 -17.05
N HIS A 547 -33.95 -28.96 -18.04
CA HIS A 547 -32.72 -28.17 -17.90
C HIS A 547 -32.93 -26.65 -17.72
N GLU A 548 -34.13 -26.14 -17.37
CA GLU A 548 -34.40 -24.69 -17.27
C GLU A 548 -34.35 -24.12 -15.84
N GLY A 549 -33.60 -23.03 -15.63
CA GLY A 549 -33.47 -22.28 -14.37
C GLY A 549 -32.16 -21.47 -14.33
N THR A 550 -32.16 -20.29 -13.69
CA THR A 550 -30.99 -19.37 -13.74
C THR A 550 -29.91 -19.63 -12.68
N GLY A 551 -30.20 -20.42 -11.64
CA GLY A 551 -29.27 -20.64 -10.52
C GLY A 551 -29.00 -19.40 -9.64
N ILE A 552 -29.87 -18.37 -9.69
CA ILE A 552 -29.71 -17.14 -8.88
C ILE A 552 -30.67 -17.12 -7.67
N GLY A 553 -31.84 -17.74 -7.76
CA GLY A 553 -32.92 -17.61 -6.77
C GLY A 553 -32.55 -18.07 -5.35
N LEU A 554 -31.60 -18.99 -5.23
CA LEU A 554 -31.17 -19.61 -3.97
C LEU A 554 -30.10 -18.76 -3.26
N ALA A 555 -29.10 -18.29 -4.02
CA ALA A 555 -28.20 -17.22 -3.59
C ALA A 555 -28.96 -15.95 -3.17
N LEU A 556 -30.02 -15.59 -3.90
CA LEU A 556 -30.92 -14.48 -3.57
C LEU A 556 -31.62 -14.70 -2.21
N VAL A 557 -32.15 -15.90 -1.93
CA VAL A 557 -32.72 -16.23 -0.61
C VAL A 557 -31.67 -16.09 0.50
N GLN A 558 -30.42 -16.51 0.26
CA GLN A 558 -29.35 -16.36 1.25
C GLN A 558 -29.08 -14.90 1.60
N GLU A 559 -28.87 -14.05 0.59
CA GLU A 559 -28.53 -12.64 0.81
C GLU A 559 -29.70 -11.86 1.41
N LEU A 560 -30.95 -12.17 1.02
CA LEU A 560 -32.13 -11.58 1.65
C LEU A 560 -32.26 -12.01 3.13
N MET A 561 -31.95 -13.25 3.48
CA MET A 561 -31.96 -13.72 4.88
C MET A 561 -30.81 -13.14 5.70
N LYS A 562 -29.59 -13.04 5.14
CA LYS A 562 -28.45 -12.33 5.75
C LYS A 562 -28.79 -10.86 6.05
N LEU A 563 -29.48 -10.17 5.12
CA LEU A 563 -29.95 -8.80 5.34
C LEU A 563 -30.94 -8.68 6.52
N HIS A 564 -31.75 -9.72 6.77
CA HIS A 564 -32.64 -9.80 7.94
C HIS A 564 -31.95 -10.33 9.21
N GLY A 565 -30.61 -10.43 9.23
CA GLY A 565 -29.86 -11.02 10.35
C GLY A 565 -30.20 -12.48 10.64
N GLY A 566 -30.90 -13.14 9.70
CA GLY A 566 -31.35 -14.52 9.81
C GLY A 566 -30.38 -15.50 9.16
N SER A 567 -30.80 -16.76 9.17
CA SER A 567 -30.06 -17.88 8.56
C SER A 567 -31.03 -18.81 7.85
N VAL A 568 -30.47 -19.78 7.15
CA VAL A 568 -31.23 -20.79 6.42
C VAL A 568 -30.80 -22.19 6.86
N ALA A 569 -31.39 -23.28 6.33
CA ALA A 569 -31.00 -24.66 6.65
C ALA A 569 -31.47 -25.68 5.59
N VAL A 570 -30.75 -26.80 5.47
CA VAL A 570 -31.13 -27.99 4.67
C VAL A 570 -31.29 -29.21 5.55
N THR A 571 -32.26 -30.04 5.20
CA THR A 571 -32.02 -31.49 5.09
C THR A 571 -32.56 -31.96 3.75
N SER A 572 -31.78 -32.76 3.01
CA SER A 572 -32.22 -33.36 1.73
C SER A 572 -31.74 -34.80 1.67
N GLN A 573 -32.53 -35.66 1.03
CA GLN A 573 -32.14 -37.02 0.74
C GLN A 573 -32.52 -37.35 -0.70
N LEU A 574 -31.58 -37.87 -1.48
CA LEU A 574 -31.83 -38.24 -2.87
C LEU A 574 -32.94 -39.30 -2.95
N GLY A 575 -34.04 -38.97 -3.63
CA GLY A 575 -35.28 -39.75 -3.72
C GLY A 575 -36.22 -39.65 -2.50
N GLY A 576 -35.88 -38.83 -1.49
CA GLY A 576 -36.65 -38.66 -0.24
C GLY A 576 -37.14 -37.24 0.03
N GLY A 577 -36.91 -36.30 -0.88
CA GLY A 577 -37.34 -34.90 -0.75
C GLY A 577 -36.32 -33.96 -0.11
N THR A 578 -36.77 -32.75 0.20
CA THR A 578 -35.95 -31.66 0.73
C THR A 578 -36.69 -30.79 1.73
N THR A 579 -35.96 -30.18 2.66
CA THR A 579 -36.48 -29.29 3.71
C THR A 579 -35.62 -28.03 3.81
N PHE A 580 -36.08 -26.94 3.20
CA PHE A 580 -35.58 -25.61 3.54
C PHE A 580 -36.02 -25.27 4.97
N THR A 581 -35.16 -24.62 5.76
CA THR A 581 -35.51 -24.13 7.11
C THR A 581 -34.94 -22.72 7.34
N LEU A 582 -35.76 -21.69 7.19
CA LEU A 582 -35.40 -20.28 7.36
C LEU A 582 -35.62 -19.85 8.80
N ARG A 583 -34.60 -19.26 9.43
CA ARG A 583 -34.68 -18.77 10.82
C ARG A 583 -34.50 -17.25 10.87
N LEU A 584 -35.53 -16.55 11.33
CA LEU A 584 -35.50 -15.13 11.65
C LEU A 584 -35.37 -14.91 13.17
N PRO A 585 -34.42 -14.10 13.65
CA PRO A 585 -34.37 -13.71 15.06
C PRO A 585 -35.53 -12.78 15.39
N ARG A 586 -35.98 -12.79 16.64
CA ARG A 586 -36.99 -11.85 17.15
C ARG A 586 -36.41 -10.45 17.39
N GLY A 587 -37.30 -9.48 17.58
CA GLY A 587 -36.95 -8.10 17.93
C GLY A 587 -36.25 -7.36 16.80
N THR A 588 -35.37 -6.41 17.14
CA THR A 588 -34.69 -5.51 16.18
C THR A 588 -33.20 -5.32 16.46
N GLU A 589 -32.63 -5.99 17.46
CA GLU A 589 -31.23 -5.79 17.88
C GLU A 589 -30.21 -6.31 16.84
N HIS A 590 -30.67 -7.20 15.95
CA HIS A 590 -29.92 -7.74 14.82
C HIS A 590 -30.05 -6.89 13.54
N LEU A 591 -30.80 -5.77 13.58
CA LEU A 591 -31.09 -4.92 12.42
C LEU A 591 -30.48 -3.51 12.58
N PRO A 592 -30.10 -2.83 11.48
CA PRO A 592 -29.67 -1.44 11.54
C PRO A 592 -30.78 -0.53 12.07
N SER A 593 -30.56 0.10 13.23
CA SER A 593 -31.57 0.89 13.95
C SER A 593 -32.17 2.04 13.14
N GLU A 594 -31.42 2.60 12.20
CA GLU A 594 -31.85 3.66 11.27
C GLU A 594 -32.90 3.19 10.25
N ARG A 595 -33.04 1.87 10.03
CA ARG A 595 -33.91 1.25 8.99
C ARG A 595 -35.16 0.58 9.56
N VAL A 596 -35.41 0.69 10.86
CA VAL A 596 -36.50 0.03 11.59
C VAL A 596 -37.66 1.01 11.78
N GLU A 597 -38.75 0.81 11.05
CA GLU A 597 -39.94 1.66 11.14
C GLU A 597 -40.97 1.10 12.13
N ARG A 598 -41.27 1.87 13.18
CA ARG A 598 -42.19 1.48 14.27
C ARG A 598 -43.68 1.65 13.95
N THR A 599 -44.04 2.10 12.75
CA THR A 599 -45.44 2.38 12.36
C THR A 599 -45.74 1.85 10.96
N PHE A 600 -46.46 0.72 10.90
CA PHE A 600 -46.99 0.19 9.66
C PHE A 600 -48.07 1.11 9.05
N ARG A 601 -48.00 1.32 7.73
CA ARG A 601 -49.11 1.86 6.92
C ARG A 601 -49.45 0.81 5.86
N PRO A 602 -50.70 0.29 5.80
CA PRO A 602 -51.07 -0.68 4.78
C PRO A 602 -51.01 -0.06 3.38
N GLY A 603 -50.18 -0.64 2.52
CA GLY A 603 -50.24 -0.43 1.07
C GLY A 603 -51.31 -1.33 0.42
N PRO A 604 -51.49 -1.24 -0.90
CA PRO A 604 -52.36 -2.15 -1.66
C PRO A 604 -51.89 -3.61 -1.58
N VAL A 605 -52.81 -4.53 -1.88
CA VAL A 605 -52.59 -5.99 -1.88
C VAL A 605 -51.49 -6.39 -2.89
N PRO A 606 -50.62 -7.39 -2.60
CA PRO A 606 -49.48 -7.73 -3.44
C PRO A 606 -49.84 -8.11 -4.88
N THR A 607 -49.24 -7.41 -5.85
CA THR A 607 -49.31 -7.73 -7.28
C THR A 607 -48.12 -8.57 -7.78
N GLY A 608 -47.13 -8.85 -6.91
CA GLY A 608 -45.86 -9.48 -7.26
C GLY A 608 -45.91 -10.99 -7.52
N ALA A 609 -46.93 -11.70 -7.02
CA ALA A 609 -47.03 -13.16 -7.13
C ALA A 609 -47.31 -13.67 -8.57
N ILE A 610 -47.94 -12.87 -9.44
CA ILE A 610 -48.45 -13.33 -10.75
C ILE A 610 -47.38 -14.03 -11.61
N PRO A 611 -46.16 -13.49 -11.81
CA PRO A 611 -45.14 -14.15 -12.63
C PRO A 611 -44.62 -15.46 -12.04
N PHE A 612 -44.67 -15.64 -10.71
CA PHE A 612 -44.26 -16.87 -10.04
C PHE A 612 -45.36 -17.94 -10.12
N VAL A 613 -46.64 -17.56 -10.04
CA VAL A 613 -47.77 -18.49 -10.18
C VAL A 613 -47.96 -18.93 -11.63
N GLU A 614 -47.76 -18.05 -12.61
CA GLU A 614 -47.72 -18.45 -14.04
C GLU A 614 -46.53 -19.36 -14.37
N GLU A 615 -45.39 -19.16 -13.70
CA GLU A 615 -44.23 -20.04 -13.84
C GLU A 615 -44.42 -21.39 -13.13
N ALA A 616 -45.06 -21.43 -11.95
CA ALA A 616 -45.42 -22.68 -11.28
C ALA A 616 -46.43 -23.51 -12.09
N ARG A 617 -47.44 -22.88 -12.69
CA ARG A 617 -48.37 -23.55 -13.63
C ARG A 617 -47.65 -24.16 -14.84
N ARG A 618 -46.53 -23.58 -15.26
CA ARG A 618 -45.67 -24.04 -16.37
C ARG A 618 -44.98 -25.37 -16.08
N TRP A 619 -44.94 -25.79 -14.81
CA TRP A 619 -44.30 -27.01 -14.32
C TRP A 619 -45.29 -28.10 -13.88
N SER A 620 -46.58 -27.95 -14.21
CA SER A 620 -47.56 -29.06 -14.19
C SER A 620 -47.07 -30.21 -15.09
N THR A 621 -46.60 -29.87 -16.29
CA THR A 621 -45.50 -30.59 -16.92
C THR A 621 -44.17 -30.04 -16.41
N ASP A 622 -43.65 -30.69 -15.37
CA ASP A 622 -42.22 -30.98 -15.23
C ASP A 622 -41.29 -29.96 -14.44
N VAL A 623 -40.50 -30.50 -13.48
CA VAL A 623 -40.17 -30.15 -12.06
C VAL A 623 -38.93 -30.99 -11.45
N SER A 624 -37.70 -30.72 -10.91
CA SER A 624 -36.62 -29.68 -10.65
C SER A 624 -36.46 -28.75 -9.37
N VAL A 625 -35.44 -28.95 -8.49
CA VAL A 625 -34.82 -28.09 -7.38
C VAL A 625 -35.60 -27.92 -6.02
N THR A 626 -35.13 -27.87 -4.72
CA THR A 626 -33.81 -27.82 -3.97
C THR A 626 -33.91 -27.59 -2.39
N ASP A 627 -32.81 -27.71 -1.57
CA ASP A 627 -32.18 -26.76 -0.54
C ASP A 627 -32.42 -26.66 1.04
N ILE A 628 -31.56 -26.03 1.93
CA ILE A 628 -30.31 -25.19 1.74
C ILE A 628 -29.03 -25.15 2.72
N GLU A 629 -29.04 -24.73 4.02
CA GLU A 629 -27.83 -24.29 4.86
C GLU A 629 -27.64 -24.94 6.29
N ALA A 630 -27.24 -24.17 7.34
CA ALA A 630 -26.83 -24.57 8.71
C ALA A 630 -27.34 -23.59 9.84
N PRO A 631 -26.62 -22.58 10.42
CA PRO A 631 -25.19 -22.30 10.72
C PRO A 631 -24.87 -22.54 12.24
N PRO A 632 -24.66 -21.61 13.24
CA PRO A 632 -24.42 -20.14 13.37
C PRO A 632 -23.22 -19.70 14.30
N ALA A 633 -23.04 -18.36 14.49
CA ALA A 633 -22.35 -17.67 15.64
C ALA A 633 -20.81 -17.85 15.84
N ALA A 634 -20.09 -17.22 16.80
CA ALA A 634 -19.92 -15.80 17.26
C ALA A 634 -18.64 -15.75 18.21
N ALA A 635 -18.15 -14.70 18.90
CA ALA A 635 -18.52 -13.28 19.18
C ALA A 635 -17.30 -12.44 19.69
N SER A 636 -17.48 -11.11 19.86
CA SER A 636 -16.72 -10.17 20.75
C SER A 636 -15.38 -9.53 20.29
N LEU A 637 -14.54 -9.05 21.23
CA LEU A 637 -13.64 -7.86 21.10
C LEU A 637 -12.27 -8.04 21.84
N SER A 638 -11.42 -7.07 22.29
CA SER A 638 -11.52 -5.64 22.68
C SER A 638 -10.17 -4.85 22.54
N PRO A 639 -10.10 -3.52 22.85
CA PRO A 639 -8.93 -2.62 22.62
C PRO A 639 -8.00 -2.50 23.87
N GLU A 640 -7.01 -1.59 24.06
CA GLU A 640 -6.77 -0.26 23.44
C GLU A 640 -5.29 0.23 23.29
N VAL A 641 -4.27 -0.56 23.63
CA VAL A 641 -3.13 -0.65 22.69
C VAL A 641 -3.72 -1.21 21.39
N SER A 642 -3.21 -0.85 20.19
CA SER A 642 -3.72 -1.44 18.95
C SER A 642 -3.83 -2.95 19.12
N ALA A 643 -5.03 -3.53 18.93
CA ALA A 643 -5.37 -4.82 19.53
C ALA A 643 -4.50 -5.99 19.03
N GLU A 644 -3.77 -5.80 17.92
CA GLU A 644 -2.72 -6.69 17.42
C GLU A 644 -1.39 -6.55 18.19
N LEU A 645 -0.92 -5.33 18.50
CA LEU A 645 0.28 -5.08 19.33
C LEU A 645 0.12 -5.61 20.76
N ALA A 646 -1.10 -5.55 21.32
CA ALA A 646 -1.41 -6.14 22.62
C ALA A 646 -1.33 -7.69 22.60
N ARG A 647 -1.37 -8.32 21.42
CA ARG A 647 -1.21 -9.77 21.23
C ARG A 647 0.24 -10.17 20.96
N SER A 648 1.13 -9.21 20.68
CA SER A 648 2.54 -9.50 20.37
C SER A 648 3.24 -10.20 21.53
N ARG A 649 3.80 -11.38 21.24
CA ARG A 649 4.54 -12.20 22.20
C ARG A 649 6.02 -11.86 22.17
N ILE A 650 6.54 -11.31 23.27
CA ILE A 650 7.95 -10.94 23.40
C ILE A 650 8.67 -12.00 24.21
N LEU A 651 9.84 -12.45 23.72
CA LEU A 651 10.74 -13.34 24.44
C LEU A 651 11.97 -12.57 24.92
N LEU A 652 12.12 -12.48 26.24
CA LEU A 652 13.29 -11.89 26.90
C LEU A 652 14.33 -12.96 27.22
N VAL A 653 15.60 -12.72 26.92
CA VAL A 653 16.72 -13.62 27.18
C VAL A 653 17.83 -12.83 27.86
N ASP A 654 18.11 -13.15 29.12
CA ASP A 654 19.14 -12.49 29.94
C ASP A 654 19.48 -13.47 31.06
N ASP A 655 20.75 -13.64 31.44
CA ASP A 655 21.12 -14.63 32.46
C ASP A 655 20.94 -14.09 33.89
N ASN A 656 21.12 -12.78 34.07
CA ASN A 656 20.96 -12.04 35.32
C ASN A 656 19.48 -12.03 35.76
N ALA A 657 19.22 -12.56 36.97
CA ALA A 657 17.86 -12.71 37.47
C ALA A 657 17.14 -11.39 37.74
N ASP A 658 17.86 -10.39 38.24
CA ASP A 658 17.29 -9.10 38.66
C ASP A 658 17.00 -8.21 37.44
N LEU A 659 17.92 -8.18 36.47
CA LEU A 659 17.74 -7.45 35.22
C LEU A 659 16.63 -8.08 34.37
N ARG A 660 16.60 -9.41 34.27
CA ARG A 660 15.50 -10.14 33.60
C ARG A 660 14.15 -9.85 34.26
N ALA A 661 14.09 -9.78 35.59
CA ALA A 661 12.86 -9.43 36.32
C ALA A 661 12.43 -7.97 36.07
N TYR A 662 13.38 -7.02 36.13
CA TYR A 662 13.14 -5.58 35.86
C TYR A 662 12.58 -5.36 34.45
N VAL A 663 13.25 -5.89 33.43
CA VAL A 663 12.83 -5.76 32.02
C VAL A 663 11.49 -6.47 31.78
N THR A 664 11.26 -7.64 32.39
CA THR A 664 9.96 -8.33 32.33
C THR A 664 8.83 -7.47 32.90
N GLY A 665 9.03 -6.85 34.07
CA GLY A 665 8.03 -6.00 34.71
C GLY A 665 7.69 -4.76 33.86
N LEU A 666 8.72 -4.11 33.33
CA LEU A 666 8.64 -2.95 32.44
C LEU A 666 7.86 -3.25 31.16
N LEU A 667 8.19 -4.36 30.47
CA LEU A 667 7.49 -4.74 29.24
C LEU A 667 6.04 -5.17 29.50
N LYS A 668 5.76 -5.86 30.62
CA LYS A 668 4.40 -6.32 30.98
C LYS A 668 3.39 -5.20 31.29
N HIS A 669 3.84 -3.96 31.47
CA HIS A 669 2.94 -2.81 31.57
C HIS A 669 2.33 -2.38 30.23
N VAL A 670 2.89 -2.83 29.10
CA VAL A 670 2.46 -2.46 27.74
C VAL A 670 2.10 -3.70 26.90
N PHE A 671 2.81 -4.81 27.11
CA PHE A 671 2.67 -6.05 26.36
C PHE A 671 2.28 -7.21 27.31
N PRO A 672 1.03 -7.71 27.28
CA PRO A 672 0.59 -8.81 28.14
C PRO A 672 1.41 -10.10 28.03
N HIS A 673 2.01 -10.37 26.86
CA HIS A 673 2.62 -11.67 26.53
C HIS A 673 4.15 -11.62 26.52
N VAL A 674 4.77 -11.29 27.66
CA VAL A 674 6.22 -11.37 27.85
C VAL A 674 6.60 -12.68 28.55
N GLU A 675 7.32 -13.53 27.81
CA GLU A 675 7.95 -14.77 28.28
C GLU A 675 9.47 -14.54 28.46
N ALA A 676 10.13 -15.36 29.27
CA ALA A 676 11.53 -15.13 29.66
C ALA A 676 12.34 -16.43 29.75
N ALA A 677 13.56 -16.40 29.21
CA ALA A 677 14.57 -17.46 29.21
C ALA A 677 15.88 -16.99 29.85
N ARG A 678 16.73 -17.92 30.27
CA ARG A 678 17.94 -17.68 31.09
C ARG A 678 19.25 -17.78 30.30
N ASN A 679 19.19 -18.17 29.03
CA ASN A 679 20.32 -18.33 28.10
C ASN A 679 19.79 -18.52 26.68
N GLY A 680 20.66 -18.43 25.67
CA GLY A 680 20.27 -18.58 24.27
C GLY A 680 19.69 -19.96 23.91
N GLN A 681 20.14 -21.05 24.55
CA GLN A 681 19.66 -22.40 24.21
C GLN A 681 18.19 -22.58 24.60
N GLU A 682 17.82 -22.18 25.82
CA GLU A 682 16.43 -22.16 26.29
C GLU A 682 15.55 -21.26 25.39
N ALA A 683 16.07 -20.10 24.96
CA ALA A 683 15.34 -19.21 24.07
C ALA A 683 15.12 -19.80 22.67
N LEU A 684 16.12 -20.48 22.11
CA LEU A 684 16.05 -21.14 20.81
C LEU A 684 15.02 -22.28 20.80
N GLU A 685 14.99 -23.08 21.86
CA GLU A 685 13.99 -24.14 22.06
C GLU A 685 12.57 -23.56 22.17
N GLN A 686 12.39 -22.52 23.00
CA GLN A 686 11.10 -21.82 23.14
C GLN A 686 10.64 -21.21 21.79
N ALA A 687 11.54 -20.58 21.03
CA ALA A 687 11.24 -19.94 19.75
C ALA A 687 10.89 -20.94 18.63
N ARG A 688 11.54 -22.11 18.58
CA ARG A 688 11.23 -23.18 17.60
C ARG A 688 9.86 -23.81 17.86
N VAL A 689 9.53 -24.09 19.13
CA VAL A 689 8.21 -24.61 19.54
C VAL A 689 7.10 -23.58 19.29
N ARG A 690 7.32 -22.32 19.71
CA ARG A 690 6.37 -21.22 19.55
C ARG A 690 7.15 -19.96 19.14
N PRO A 691 7.07 -19.52 17.88
CA PRO A 691 7.70 -18.27 17.44
C PRO A 691 7.19 -17.05 18.24
N PRO A 692 8.07 -16.22 18.82
CA PRO A 692 7.69 -14.90 19.32
C PRO A 692 7.60 -13.85 18.19
N ASP A 693 6.94 -12.74 18.48
CA ASP A 693 6.86 -11.56 17.61
C ASP A 693 8.09 -10.64 17.72
N LEU A 694 8.84 -10.73 18.82
CA LEU A 694 10.13 -10.05 19.03
C LEU A 694 10.97 -10.81 20.06
N ILE A 695 12.29 -10.81 19.87
CA ILE A 695 13.26 -11.34 20.83
C ILE A 695 14.15 -10.21 21.34
N LEU A 696 14.32 -10.14 22.66
CA LEU A 696 15.19 -9.19 23.35
C LEU A 696 16.26 -10.01 24.09
N SER A 697 17.53 -9.99 23.67
CA SER A 697 18.57 -10.90 24.16
C SER A 697 19.81 -10.16 24.65
N ASP A 698 20.37 -10.51 25.81
CA ASP A 698 21.75 -10.14 26.13
C ASP A 698 22.72 -10.75 25.09
N VAL A 699 23.86 -10.10 24.89
CA VAL A 699 25.01 -10.61 24.14
C VAL A 699 25.77 -11.64 24.98
N MET A 700 26.05 -11.34 26.25
CA MET A 700 26.99 -12.12 27.07
C MET A 700 26.25 -13.11 27.98
N MET A 701 25.97 -14.32 27.49
CA MET A 701 25.27 -15.37 28.26
C MET A 701 25.99 -16.73 28.22
N PRO A 702 25.83 -17.58 29.25
CA PRO A 702 26.34 -18.95 29.25
C PRO A 702 25.55 -19.87 28.31
N VAL A 703 26.14 -21.02 27.98
CA VAL A 703 25.62 -22.07 27.06
C VAL A 703 25.55 -21.61 25.59
N LEU A 704 24.75 -20.59 25.28
CA LEU A 704 24.64 -19.98 23.97
C LEU A 704 24.51 -18.46 24.16
N ASP A 705 25.41 -17.72 23.52
CA ASP A 705 25.49 -16.27 23.56
C ASP A 705 24.46 -15.62 22.62
N GLY A 706 24.26 -14.30 22.74
CA GLY A 706 23.30 -13.58 21.89
C GLY A 706 23.62 -13.67 20.40
N PHE A 707 24.91 -13.71 20.04
CA PHE A 707 25.35 -13.86 18.66
C PHE A 707 25.08 -15.26 18.08
N GLY A 708 25.30 -16.32 18.87
CA GLY A 708 24.95 -17.69 18.50
C GLY A 708 23.45 -17.88 18.37
N LEU A 709 22.66 -17.30 19.30
CA LEU A 709 21.20 -17.30 19.23
C LEU A 709 20.68 -16.65 17.94
N VAL A 710 21.17 -15.44 17.60
CA VAL A 710 20.80 -14.77 16.34
C VAL A 710 21.12 -15.68 15.13
N ARG A 711 22.32 -16.29 15.10
CA ARG A 711 22.74 -17.15 13.98
C ARG A 711 21.83 -18.36 13.79
N GLU A 712 21.48 -19.06 14.88
CA GLU A 712 20.58 -20.21 14.85
C GLU A 712 19.15 -19.84 14.43
N LEU A 713 18.65 -18.67 14.86
CA LEU A 713 17.32 -18.18 14.48
C LEU A 713 17.27 -17.70 13.03
N ARG A 714 18.35 -17.15 12.48
CA ARG A 714 18.42 -16.75 11.06
C ARG A 714 18.54 -17.94 10.10
N ALA A 715 19.01 -19.09 10.57
CA ALA A 715 19.14 -20.31 9.78
C ALA A 715 17.82 -21.09 9.60
N ASP A 716 16.83 -20.89 10.48
CA ASP A 716 15.55 -21.61 10.47
C ASP A 716 14.46 -20.78 9.77
N GLU A 717 13.80 -21.36 8.76
CA GLU A 717 12.80 -20.64 7.95
C GLU A 717 11.62 -20.08 8.76
N ARG A 718 11.31 -20.69 9.91
CA ARG A 718 10.19 -20.30 10.78
C ARG A 718 10.52 -19.14 11.72
N THR A 719 11.81 -18.88 11.97
CA THR A 719 12.27 -17.85 12.92
C THR A 719 13.12 -16.76 12.29
N ARG A 720 13.65 -16.96 11.07
CA ARG A 720 14.52 -15.99 10.38
C ARG A 720 13.96 -14.57 10.23
N ALA A 721 12.64 -14.41 10.21
CA ALA A 721 11.96 -13.13 10.04
C ALA A 721 11.57 -12.42 11.36
N ILE A 722 11.83 -13.03 12.53
CA ILE A 722 11.52 -12.45 13.84
C ILE A 722 12.50 -11.30 14.13
N PRO A 723 12.05 -10.09 14.55
CA PRO A 723 12.97 -9.03 14.93
C PRO A 723 13.73 -9.37 16.21
N ILE A 724 15.05 -9.15 16.22
CA ILE A 724 15.92 -9.40 17.37
C ILE A 724 16.63 -8.12 17.80
N ILE A 725 16.47 -7.74 19.06
CA ILE A 725 17.19 -6.65 19.72
C ILE A 725 18.26 -7.26 20.65
N LEU A 726 19.52 -6.89 20.45
CA LEU A 726 20.60 -7.26 21.36
C LEU A 726 20.77 -6.21 22.48
N LEU A 727 20.96 -6.67 23.72
CA LEU A 727 21.34 -5.87 24.88
C LEU A 727 22.83 -6.12 25.18
N SER A 728 23.62 -5.09 25.49
CA SER A 728 25.07 -5.29 25.70
C SER A 728 25.67 -4.35 26.74
N ALA A 729 26.54 -4.87 27.60
CA ALA A 729 27.33 -4.06 28.55
C ALA A 729 28.54 -3.34 27.91
N ARG A 730 28.76 -3.47 26.60
CA ARG A 730 29.82 -2.76 25.86
C ARG A 730 29.26 -1.54 25.15
N ALA A 731 29.64 -0.34 25.63
CA ALA A 731 29.52 0.90 24.88
C ALA A 731 30.65 0.99 23.82
N GLY A 732 30.31 1.48 22.63
CA GLY A 732 31.26 1.67 21.51
C GLY A 732 30.70 1.22 20.16
N ASP A 733 31.13 1.90 19.10
CA ASP A 733 30.59 1.70 17.75
C ASP A 733 30.98 0.34 17.16
N GLU A 734 32.20 -0.15 17.40
CA GLU A 734 32.65 -1.48 16.96
C GLU A 734 31.70 -2.60 17.41
N ALA A 735 31.27 -2.57 18.68
CA ALA A 735 30.37 -3.58 19.24
C ALA A 735 28.93 -3.46 18.71
N THR A 736 28.50 -2.24 18.39
CA THR A 736 27.19 -1.98 17.75
C THR A 736 27.18 -2.45 16.30
N VAL A 737 28.29 -2.23 15.57
CA VAL A 737 28.51 -2.72 14.21
C VAL A 737 28.64 -4.25 14.17
N GLU A 738 29.30 -4.87 15.15
CA GLU A 738 29.33 -6.33 15.32
C GLU A 738 27.92 -6.89 15.63
N GLY A 739 27.16 -6.21 16.50
CA GLY A 739 25.73 -6.44 16.76
C GLY A 739 24.88 -6.54 15.49
N LEU A 740 24.95 -5.52 14.63
CA LEU A 740 24.17 -5.51 13.38
C LEU A 740 24.73 -6.49 12.33
N ARG A 741 26.06 -6.67 12.26
CA ARG A 741 26.71 -7.64 11.35
C ARG A 741 26.38 -9.09 11.70
N SER A 742 26.03 -9.41 12.94
CA SER A 742 25.56 -10.75 13.32
C SER A 742 24.17 -11.08 12.77
N GLY A 743 23.43 -10.07 12.29
CA GLY A 743 22.07 -10.20 11.77
C GLY A 743 20.96 -9.84 12.77
N ALA A 744 21.26 -9.12 13.86
CA ALA A 744 20.23 -8.52 14.70
C ALA A 744 19.58 -7.29 14.01
N ASP A 745 18.32 -6.98 14.34
CA ASP A 745 17.59 -5.83 13.77
C ASP A 745 17.86 -4.53 14.57
N ASP A 746 18.27 -4.65 15.85
CA ASP A 746 18.57 -3.53 16.75
C ASP A 746 19.62 -3.89 17.82
N TYR A 747 20.20 -2.89 18.46
CA TYR A 747 21.25 -3.03 19.49
C TYR A 747 21.17 -1.90 20.53
N LEU A 748 21.09 -2.26 21.81
CA LEU A 748 20.87 -1.35 22.94
C LEU A 748 21.92 -1.57 24.04
N VAL A 749 22.61 -0.49 24.42
CA VAL A 749 23.67 -0.54 25.45
C VAL A 749 23.07 -0.53 26.86
N LYS A 750 23.61 -1.33 27.76
CA LYS A 750 23.34 -1.34 29.21
C LYS A 750 24.31 -0.35 29.89
N PRO A 751 23.86 0.58 30.76
CA PRO A 751 22.48 0.82 31.17
C PRO A 751 21.66 1.62 30.15
N PHE A 752 20.40 1.25 29.96
CA PHE A 752 19.43 1.92 29.08
C PHE A 752 18.31 2.59 29.86
N SER A 753 17.65 3.59 29.25
CA SER A 753 16.44 4.18 29.83
C SER A 753 15.18 3.35 29.54
N ALA A 754 14.24 3.31 30.48
CA ALA A 754 12.99 2.56 30.31
C ALA A 754 12.16 3.03 29.11
N ARG A 755 12.19 4.33 28.81
CA ARG A 755 11.50 4.94 27.66
C ARG A 755 12.14 4.54 26.33
N GLU A 756 13.47 4.43 26.27
CA GLU A 756 14.17 4.03 25.06
C GLU A 756 13.90 2.57 24.70
N LEU A 757 13.97 1.66 25.68
CA LEU A 757 13.66 0.25 25.48
C LEU A 757 12.23 0.07 24.92
N LEU A 758 11.23 0.74 25.50
CA LEU A 758 9.85 0.69 25.03
C LEU A 758 9.69 1.24 23.60
N VAL A 759 10.44 2.30 23.23
CA VAL A 759 10.42 2.85 21.88
C VAL A 759 11.02 1.84 20.88
N ARG A 760 12.21 1.30 21.12
CA ARG A 760 12.85 0.34 20.20
C ARG A 760 12.02 -0.93 20.03
N VAL A 761 11.51 -1.50 21.12
CA VAL A 761 10.60 -2.68 21.08
C VAL A 761 9.35 -2.38 20.24
N ARG A 762 8.74 -1.21 20.41
CA ARG A 762 7.59 -0.80 19.59
C ARG A 762 7.96 -0.64 18.12
N THR A 763 9.01 0.11 17.79
CA THR A 763 9.45 0.32 16.40
C THR A 763 9.71 -1.00 15.68
N GLN A 764 10.39 -1.95 16.32
CA GLN A 764 10.69 -3.25 15.73
C GLN A 764 9.43 -4.13 15.57
N LEU A 765 8.48 -4.08 16.51
CA LEU A 765 7.17 -4.73 16.36
C LEU A 765 6.33 -4.10 15.23
N ASP A 766 6.29 -2.76 15.13
CA ASP A 766 5.58 -2.04 14.06
C ASP A 766 6.21 -2.33 12.68
N MET A 767 7.54 -2.40 12.57
CA MET A 767 8.24 -2.82 11.34
C MET A 767 7.97 -4.29 10.97
N ALA A 768 7.98 -5.20 11.96
CA ALA A 768 7.63 -6.61 11.75
C ALA A 768 6.13 -6.82 11.48
N ARG A 769 5.26 -5.87 11.86
CA ARG A 769 3.85 -5.81 11.46
C ARG A 769 3.75 -5.41 9.99
N VAL A 770 4.36 -4.30 9.56
CA VAL A 770 4.36 -3.87 8.15
C VAL A 770 4.92 -4.96 7.21
N ARG A 771 6.03 -5.62 7.57
CA ARG A 771 6.57 -6.76 6.79
C ARG A 771 5.56 -7.90 6.63
N ARG A 772 4.75 -8.19 7.65
CA ARG A 772 3.69 -9.23 7.61
C ARG A 772 2.40 -8.74 6.93
N GLU A 773 2.11 -7.45 7.01
CA GLU A 773 0.96 -6.80 6.39
C GLU A 773 1.14 -6.73 4.87
N VAL A 774 2.35 -6.47 4.35
CA VAL A 774 2.65 -6.60 2.91
C VAL A 774 2.37 -8.03 2.40
N VAL A 775 2.86 -9.06 3.10
CA VAL A 775 2.63 -10.47 2.71
C VAL A 775 1.14 -10.86 2.83
N ARG A 776 0.43 -10.33 3.83
CA ARG A 776 -1.04 -10.50 3.96
C ARG A 776 -1.77 -9.83 2.80
N ASN A 777 -1.41 -8.59 2.46
CA ASN A 777 -1.99 -7.80 1.38
C ASN A 777 -1.70 -8.40 -0.01
N GLU A 778 -0.66 -9.22 -0.17
CA GLU A 778 -0.43 -10.03 -1.39
C GLU A 778 -1.40 -11.21 -1.48
N VAL A 779 -1.61 -11.98 -0.40
CA VAL A 779 -2.61 -13.06 -0.36
C VAL A 779 -4.03 -12.52 -0.52
N GLU A 780 -4.33 -11.39 0.11
CA GLU A 780 -5.63 -10.72 0.01
C GLU A 780 -5.84 -10.06 -1.37
N LYS A 781 -4.76 -9.62 -2.05
CA LYS A 781 -4.77 -9.24 -3.47
C LYS A 781 -5.22 -10.38 -4.36
N ASP A 782 -4.75 -11.60 -4.13
CA ASP A 782 -5.11 -12.73 -4.99
C ASP A 782 -6.56 -13.17 -4.76
N SER A 783 -7.06 -13.09 -3.51
CA SER A 783 -8.50 -13.17 -3.20
C SER A 783 -9.33 -12.08 -3.91
N LEU A 784 -8.84 -10.83 -3.93
CA LEU A 784 -9.51 -9.73 -4.64
C LEU A 784 -9.45 -9.87 -6.18
N ARG A 785 -8.35 -10.39 -6.73
CA ARG A 785 -8.21 -10.74 -8.15
C ARG A 785 -9.15 -11.87 -8.55
N GLU A 786 -9.26 -12.89 -7.72
CA GLU A 786 -10.22 -13.98 -7.90
C GLU A 786 -11.67 -13.45 -7.86
N SER A 787 -11.98 -12.58 -6.89
CA SER A 787 -13.28 -11.89 -6.82
C SER A 787 -13.61 -11.11 -8.11
N VAL A 788 -12.67 -10.30 -8.63
CA VAL A 788 -12.86 -9.58 -9.90
C VAL A 788 -13.08 -10.56 -11.06
N ARG A 789 -12.32 -11.64 -11.15
CA ARG A 789 -12.48 -12.67 -12.19
C ARG A 789 -13.87 -13.31 -12.16
N THR A 790 -14.34 -13.71 -10.97
CA THR A 790 -15.71 -14.24 -10.78
C THR A 790 -16.80 -13.21 -11.14
N ARG A 791 -16.50 -11.91 -11.10
CA ARG A 791 -17.41 -10.81 -11.45
C ARG A 791 -17.47 -10.49 -12.95
N ASP A 792 -16.45 -10.86 -13.72
CA ASP A 792 -16.48 -10.74 -15.19
C ASP A 792 -17.09 -11.99 -15.84
N ASP A 793 -16.89 -13.18 -15.29
CA ASP A 793 -17.59 -14.40 -15.73
C ASP A 793 -19.12 -14.29 -15.53
N PHE A 794 -19.58 -13.54 -14.52
CA PHE A 794 -20.99 -13.15 -14.36
C PHE A 794 -21.53 -12.42 -15.61
N LEU A 795 -20.77 -11.50 -16.21
CA LEU A 795 -21.21 -10.71 -17.36
C LEU A 795 -21.31 -11.57 -18.62
N ARG A 796 -20.35 -12.49 -18.81
CA ARG A 796 -20.38 -13.48 -19.90
C ARG A 796 -21.63 -14.35 -19.82
N LEU A 797 -21.86 -14.94 -18.64
CA LEU A 797 -22.96 -15.89 -18.42
C LEU A 797 -24.34 -15.21 -18.45
N ALA A 798 -24.50 -14.06 -17.80
CA ALA A 798 -25.75 -13.31 -17.82
C ALA A 798 -26.12 -12.85 -19.25
N SER A 799 -25.14 -12.47 -20.07
CA SER A 799 -25.37 -12.09 -21.47
C SER A 799 -25.77 -13.28 -22.34
N HIS A 800 -25.19 -14.47 -22.10
CA HIS A 800 -25.62 -15.71 -22.75
C HIS A 800 -27.09 -16.04 -22.43
N GLU A 801 -27.45 -16.02 -21.14
CA GLU A 801 -28.82 -16.29 -20.72
C GLU A 801 -29.83 -15.26 -21.24
N LEU A 802 -29.45 -13.98 -21.34
CA LEU A 802 -30.29 -12.93 -21.94
C LEU A 802 -30.49 -13.07 -23.45
N ARG A 803 -29.53 -13.65 -24.19
CA ARG A 803 -29.61 -13.81 -25.65
C ARG A 803 -30.76 -14.75 -26.06
N THR A 804 -30.86 -15.90 -25.40
CA THR A 804 -31.86 -16.96 -25.69
C THR A 804 -33.32 -16.48 -25.76
N PRO A 805 -33.90 -15.82 -24.73
CA PRO A 805 -35.28 -15.34 -24.78
C PRO A 805 -35.47 -14.18 -25.78
N VAL A 806 -34.46 -13.35 -26.04
CA VAL A 806 -34.54 -12.28 -27.06
C VAL A 806 -34.63 -12.88 -28.47
N SER A 807 -33.81 -13.88 -28.79
CA SER A 807 -33.88 -14.59 -30.07
C SER A 807 -35.23 -15.30 -30.25
N ALA A 808 -35.74 -15.96 -29.21
CA ALA A 808 -37.05 -16.61 -29.23
C ALA A 808 -38.20 -15.61 -29.48
N LEU A 809 -38.24 -14.49 -28.73
CA LEU A 809 -39.17 -13.39 -28.96
C LEU A 809 -39.10 -12.85 -30.40
N SER A 810 -37.88 -12.75 -30.95
CA SER A 810 -37.65 -12.15 -32.27
C SER A 810 -38.23 -13.00 -33.38
N LEU A 811 -38.06 -14.31 -33.30
CA LEU A 811 -38.67 -15.28 -34.21
C LEU A 811 -40.21 -15.24 -34.12
N SER A 812 -40.77 -15.26 -32.90
CA SER A 812 -42.22 -15.24 -32.70
C SER A 812 -42.88 -13.96 -33.21
N ILE A 813 -42.31 -12.78 -32.93
CA ILE A 813 -42.85 -11.50 -33.42
C ILE A 813 -42.66 -11.35 -34.93
N GLN A 814 -41.55 -11.82 -35.51
CA GLN A 814 -41.41 -11.85 -36.99
C GLN A 814 -42.43 -12.78 -37.64
N SER A 815 -42.78 -13.91 -37.02
CA SER A 815 -43.83 -14.80 -37.51
C SER A 815 -45.21 -14.14 -37.48
N LEU A 816 -45.55 -13.47 -36.38
CA LEU A 816 -46.81 -12.71 -36.25
C LEU A 816 -46.91 -11.57 -37.27
N VAL A 817 -45.84 -10.80 -37.47
CA VAL A 817 -45.81 -9.72 -38.48
C VAL A 817 -46.00 -10.28 -39.90
N ARG A 818 -45.35 -11.39 -40.25
CA ARG A 818 -45.52 -12.05 -41.55
C ARG A 818 -46.94 -12.57 -41.78
N GLY A 819 -47.60 -13.09 -40.75
CA GLY A 819 -49.01 -13.49 -40.81
C GLY A 819 -49.94 -12.30 -41.12
N LEU A 820 -49.76 -11.19 -40.38
CA LEU A 820 -50.55 -9.96 -40.52
C LEU A 820 -50.36 -9.21 -41.86
N ASP A 821 -49.31 -9.53 -42.62
CA ASP A 821 -49.09 -9.03 -43.98
C ASP A 821 -49.63 -10.00 -45.07
N SER A 822 -50.24 -11.14 -44.68
CA SER A 822 -50.71 -12.18 -45.62
C SER A 822 -52.24 -12.36 -45.74
N GLU A 823 -53.02 -11.78 -44.82
CA GLU A 823 -54.50 -11.87 -44.84
C GLU A 823 -55.19 -10.70 -45.58
N ALA A 824 -56.45 -10.92 -45.96
CA ALA A 824 -57.22 -10.08 -46.89
C ALA A 824 -57.68 -8.71 -46.30
N PRO A 825 -58.08 -7.73 -47.13
CA PRO A 825 -58.15 -6.31 -46.74
C PRO A 825 -59.21 -5.90 -45.69
N ASP A 826 -60.24 -6.70 -45.43
CA ASP A 826 -61.51 -6.22 -44.83
C ASP A 826 -61.55 -6.17 -43.28
N ALA A 827 -60.44 -6.44 -42.59
CA ALA A 827 -60.35 -6.37 -41.12
C ALA A 827 -59.38 -5.28 -40.63
N ASN A 828 -59.91 -4.12 -40.24
CA ASN A 828 -59.22 -2.89 -39.79
C ASN A 828 -57.97 -3.13 -38.89
N PRO A 829 -56.73 -2.95 -39.40
CA PRO A 829 -55.54 -3.35 -38.65
C PRO A 829 -54.41 -2.29 -38.56
N GLU A 830 -54.62 -1.01 -38.91
CA GLU A 830 -53.51 -0.03 -38.88
C GLU A 830 -52.88 0.12 -37.49
N ALA A 831 -53.70 0.23 -36.45
CA ALA A 831 -53.24 0.28 -35.06
C ALA A 831 -52.50 -1.01 -34.64
N THR A 832 -52.97 -2.17 -35.11
CA THR A 832 -52.37 -3.50 -34.83
C THR A 832 -51.02 -3.66 -35.53
N ARG A 833 -50.92 -3.29 -36.81
CA ARG A 833 -49.68 -3.27 -37.59
C ARG A 833 -48.68 -2.25 -37.01
N LEU A 834 -49.15 -1.09 -36.56
CA LEU A 834 -48.32 -0.07 -35.90
C LEU A 834 -47.80 -0.56 -34.53
N LYS A 835 -48.64 -1.18 -33.70
CA LYS A 835 -48.23 -1.81 -32.44
C LYS A 835 -47.20 -2.91 -32.71
N ALA A 836 -47.46 -3.86 -33.60
CA ALA A 836 -46.55 -4.96 -33.91
C ALA A 836 -45.17 -4.49 -34.41
N ARG A 837 -45.14 -3.51 -35.34
CA ARG A 837 -43.89 -2.88 -35.81
C ARG A 837 -43.16 -2.11 -34.71
N THR A 838 -43.87 -1.60 -33.70
CA THR A 838 -43.28 -0.94 -32.53
C THR A 838 -42.69 -1.95 -31.55
N THR A 839 -43.39 -3.03 -31.24
CA THR A 839 -42.88 -4.17 -30.45
C THR A 839 -41.61 -4.75 -31.08
N GLN A 840 -41.60 -4.92 -32.41
CA GLN A 840 -40.42 -5.37 -33.16
C GLN A 840 -39.22 -4.41 -33.02
N LYS A 841 -39.43 -3.09 -33.04
CA LYS A 841 -38.37 -2.09 -32.81
C LYS A 841 -37.81 -2.14 -31.38
N HIS A 842 -38.66 -2.26 -30.37
CA HIS A 842 -38.21 -2.39 -28.97
C HIS A 842 -37.39 -3.66 -28.74
N LEU A 843 -37.73 -4.74 -29.44
CA LEU A 843 -37.02 -6.00 -29.38
C LEU A 843 -35.68 -5.99 -30.14
N GLN A 844 -35.63 -5.36 -31.32
CA GLN A 844 -34.37 -5.06 -32.04
C GLN A 844 -33.46 -4.08 -31.29
N ARG A 845 -33.99 -3.34 -30.30
CA ARG A 845 -33.17 -2.61 -29.32
C ARG A 845 -32.63 -3.57 -28.27
N LEU A 846 -33.48 -4.39 -27.63
CA LEU A 846 -33.05 -5.39 -26.63
C LEU A 846 -31.96 -6.33 -27.16
N ALA A 847 -32.04 -6.82 -28.40
CA ALA A 847 -31.00 -7.66 -29.01
C ALA A 847 -29.62 -6.98 -29.00
N ARG A 848 -29.56 -5.74 -29.53
CA ARG A 848 -28.33 -4.94 -29.55
C ARG A 848 -27.83 -4.55 -28.16
N LEU A 849 -28.73 -4.35 -27.18
CA LEU A 849 -28.33 -4.12 -25.78
C LEU A 849 -27.67 -5.35 -25.16
N VAL A 850 -28.08 -6.57 -25.54
CA VAL A 850 -27.41 -7.82 -25.10
C VAL A 850 -26.09 -8.03 -25.84
N GLU A 851 -26.05 -7.81 -27.15
CA GLU A 851 -24.82 -7.94 -27.95
C GLU A 851 -23.71 -6.99 -27.47
N GLN A 852 -24.03 -5.72 -27.20
CA GLN A 852 -23.10 -4.76 -26.60
C GLN A 852 -22.61 -5.17 -25.20
N LEU A 853 -23.37 -5.97 -24.46
CA LEU A 853 -22.99 -6.45 -23.13
C LEU A 853 -22.07 -7.69 -23.22
N VAL A 854 -22.25 -8.53 -24.26
CA VAL A 854 -21.28 -9.59 -24.62
C VAL A 854 -19.95 -8.99 -25.04
N ASP A 855 -19.95 -8.06 -26.00
CA ASP A 855 -18.75 -7.39 -26.49
C ASP A 855 -17.93 -6.83 -25.32
N VAL A 856 -18.55 -6.01 -24.47
CA VAL A 856 -17.91 -5.43 -23.27
C VAL A 856 -17.32 -6.48 -22.34
N SER A 857 -17.87 -7.69 -22.30
CA SER A 857 -17.37 -8.80 -21.49
C SER A 857 -16.27 -9.63 -22.16
N GLU A 858 -16.05 -9.46 -23.46
CA GLU A 858 -14.86 -9.94 -24.18
C GLU A 858 -13.71 -8.95 -23.99
N PHE A 859 -13.96 -7.65 -24.21
CA PHE A 859 -12.97 -6.54 -24.11
C PHE A 859 -12.25 -6.42 -22.76
N VAL A 860 -12.83 -6.89 -21.65
CA VAL A 860 -12.21 -6.81 -20.30
C VAL A 860 -11.19 -7.92 -20.05
N THR A 861 -11.42 -9.08 -20.64
CA THR A 861 -10.82 -10.36 -20.20
C THR A 861 -9.48 -10.71 -20.86
N GLY A 862 -9.00 -9.87 -21.78
CA GLY A 862 -7.72 -10.04 -22.48
C GLY A 862 -7.61 -9.14 -23.70
N PRO A 863 -6.45 -9.07 -24.36
CA PRO A 863 -6.34 -8.44 -25.68
C PRO A 863 -7.24 -9.19 -26.68
N LEU A 864 -7.83 -8.47 -27.63
CA LEU A 864 -8.69 -9.10 -28.64
C LEU A 864 -7.88 -10.02 -29.55
N ASP A 865 -8.37 -11.25 -29.72
CA ASP A 865 -7.98 -12.09 -30.83
C ASP A 865 -8.59 -11.51 -32.12
N LEU A 866 -7.73 -11.11 -33.06
CA LEU A 866 -8.12 -10.41 -34.28
C LEU A 866 -7.92 -11.32 -35.49
N SER A 867 -9.00 -11.61 -36.23
CA SER A 867 -8.94 -12.35 -37.49
C SER A 867 -8.43 -11.44 -38.61
N ARG A 868 -7.17 -11.00 -38.50
CA ARG A 868 -6.53 -10.12 -39.48
C ARG A 868 -6.46 -10.80 -40.86
N ARG A 869 -6.94 -10.09 -41.88
CA ARG A 869 -6.94 -10.50 -43.29
C ARG A 869 -6.64 -9.29 -44.17
N GLU A 870 -6.39 -9.52 -45.45
CA GLU A 870 -6.33 -8.45 -46.44
C GLU A 870 -7.71 -7.82 -46.60
N VAL A 871 -7.83 -6.53 -46.26
CA VAL A 871 -9.07 -5.75 -46.29
C VAL A 871 -8.82 -4.39 -46.92
N ASP A 872 -9.64 -3.98 -47.89
CA ASP A 872 -9.68 -2.61 -48.39
C ASP A 872 -10.57 -1.74 -47.49
N LEU A 873 -9.95 -0.79 -46.78
CA LEU A 873 -10.65 0.13 -45.90
C LEU A 873 -11.51 1.16 -46.65
N ALA A 874 -11.25 1.42 -47.93
CA ALA A 874 -12.09 2.28 -48.77
C ALA A 874 -13.38 1.55 -49.19
N GLU A 875 -13.29 0.27 -49.58
CA GLU A 875 -14.46 -0.56 -49.89
C GLU A 875 -15.33 -0.77 -48.64
N LEU A 876 -14.70 -1.10 -47.50
CA LEU A 876 -15.38 -1.27 -46.21
C LEU A 876 -16.11 0.03 -45.79
N ALA A 877 -15.46 1.20 -45.87
CA ALA A 877 -16.10 2.47 -45.59
C ALA A 877 -17.26 2.77 -46.56
N ALA A 878 -17.12 2.44 -47.85
CA ALA A 878 -18.19 2.56 -48.84
C ALA A 878 -19.39 1.66 -48.51
N THR A 879 -19.17 0.43 -48.06
CA THR A 879 -20.22 -0.50 -47.61
C THR A 879 -20.97 0.05 -46.39
N VAL A 880 -20.26 0.51 -45.36
CA VAL A 880 -20.88 1.08 -44.13
C VAL A 880 -21.66 2.36 -44.44
N VAL A 881 -21.11 3.26 -45.26
CA VAL A 881 -21.79 4.48 -45.71
C VAL A 881 -23.03 4.15 -46.52
N ALA A 882 -22.95 3.21 -47.47
CA ALA A 882 -24.10 2.79 -48.28
C ALA A 882 -25.25 2.25 -47.42
N ARG A 883 -24.94 1.38 -46.44
CA ARG A 883 -25.91 0.89 -45.44
C ARG A 883 -26.51 2.02 -44.59
N SER A 884 -25.71 3.05 -44.27
CA SER A 884 -26.13 4.16 -43.41
C SER A 884 -26.91 5.27 -44.12
N ARG A 885 -26.97 5.29 -45.47
CA ARG A 885 -27.74 6.31 -46.22
C ARG A 885 -29.22 6.39 -45.81
N GLU A 886 -29.87 5.25 -45.53
CA GLU A 886 -31.28 5.27 -45.08
C GLU A 886 -31.45 5.81 -43.65
N LYS A 887 -30.45 5.61 -42.76
CA LYS A 887 -30.41 6.25 -41.45
C LYS A 887 -30.27 7.77 -41.60
N ALA A 888 -29.35 8.21 -42.44
CA ALA A 888 -29.05 9.63 -42.67
C ALA A 888 -30.25 10.39 -43.26
N LEU A 889 -30.94 9.82 -44.25
CA LEU A 889 -32.19 10.38 -44.80
C LEU A 889 -33.29 10.55 -43.74
N ARG A 890 -33.35 9.68 -42.73
CA ARG A 890 -34.32 9.79 -41.61
C ARG A 890 -33.88 10.78 -40.52
N ALA A 891 -32.61 11.20 -40.52
CA ALA A 891 -32.03 12.18 -39.60
C ALA A 891 -31.86 13.58 -40.23
N ASP A 892 -32.31 13.76 -41.48
CA ASP A 892 -32.09 14.94 -42.32
C ASP A 892 -30.59 15.30 -42.48
N CYS A 893 -29.74 14.28 -42.53
CA CYS A 893 -28.29 14.41 -42.69
C CYS A 893 -27.84 14.10 -44.12
N ALA A 894 -27.09 15.02 -44.73
CA ALA A 894 -26.37 14.75 -45.97
C ALA A 894 -25.09 13.92 -45.66
N LEU A 895 -25.08 12.64 -46.04
CA LEU A 895 -23.97 11.72 -45.80
C LEU A 895 -23.04 11.61 -47.03
N THR A 896 -21.80 12.09 -46.89
CA THR A 896 -20.74 12.05 -47.91
C THR A 896 -19.63 11.06 -47.56
N LEU A 897 -18.85 10.65 -48.57
CA LEU A 897 -17.67 9.79 -48.41
C LEU A 897 -16.57 10.26 -49.36
N GLU A 898 -15.39 10.51 -48.80
CA GLU A 898 -14.15 10.81 -49.52
C GLU A 898 -13.14 9.68 -49.28
N ALA A 899 -13.03 8.76 -50.24
CA ALA A 899 -12.08 7.65 -50.22
C ALA A 899 -11.39 7.58 -51.61
N PRO A 900 -10.28 8.30 -51.82
CA PRO A 900 -9.77 8.58 -53.17
C PRO A 900 -8.97 7.43 -53.83
N LEU A 901 -8.63 6.37 -53.08
CA LEU A 901 -7.88 5.20 -53.54
C LEU A 901 -8.31 3.95 -52.75
N PRO A 902 -8.11 2.73 -53.28
CA PRO A 902 -8.15 1.51 -52.47
C PRO A 902 -7.05 1.55 -51.40
N VAL A 903 -7.41 1.22 -50.16
CA VAL A 903 -6.53 1.26 -48.98
C VAL A 903 -6.49 -0.12 -48.33
N VAL A 904 -5.78 -1.03 -49.01
CA VAL A 904 -5.58 -2.42 -48.60
C VAL A 904 -4.54 -2.52 -47.48
N GLY A 905 -4.83 -3.33 -46.45
CA GLY A 905 -3.90 -3.69 -45.37
C GLY A 905 -4.39 -4.88 -44.54
N SER A 906 -3.60 -5.30 -43.55
CA SER A 906 -3.87 -6.48 -42.71
C SER A 906 -4.72 -6.14 -41.45
N TYR A 907 -6.03 -6.32 -41.53
CA TYR A 907 -7.01 -5.87 -40.52
C TYR A 907 -8.11 -6.91 -40.24
N ASP A 908 -8.75 -6.83 -39.07
CA ASP A 908 -10.04 -7.51 -38.83
C ASP A 908 -11.18 -6.62 -39.37
N GLY A 909 -11.67 -6.98 -40.57
CA GLY A 909 -12.71 -6.21 -41.25
C GLY A 909 -14.00 -6.09 -40.45
N ALA A 910 -14.41 -7.14 -39.73
CA ALA A 910 -15.67 -7.12 -38.97
C ALA A 910 -15.59 -6.18 -37.76
N ARG A 911 -14.44 -6.15 -37.07
CA ARG A 911 -14.22 -5.19 -35.97
C ARG A 911 -14.04 -3.75 -36.48
N LEU A 912 -13.38 -3.53 -37.62
CA LEU A 912 -13.29 -2.17 -38.20
C LEU A 912 -14.63 -1.67 -38.78
N GLU A 913 -15.49 -2.55 -39.28
CA GLU A 913 -16.87 -2.24 -39.63
C GLU A 913 -17.66 -1.79 -38.39
N GLN A 914 -17.51 -2.52 -37.27
CA GLN A 914 -18.11 -2.18 -35.96
C GLN A 914 -17.62 -0.83 -35.42
N LEU A 915 -16.35 -0.48 -35.63
CA LEU A 915 -15.78 0.84 -35.30
C LEU A 915 -16.47 1.95 -36.12
N LEU A 916 -16.54 1.80 -37.45
CA LEU A 916 -17.12 2.83 -38.33
C LEU A 916 -18.63 3.01 -38.11
N ASP A 917 -19.39 1.92 -37.94
CA ASP A 917 -20.82 2.00 -37.55
C ASP A 917 -20.99 2.75 -36.22
N SER A 918 -20.09 2.53 -35.24
CA SER A 918 -20.16 3.18 -33.92
C SER A 918 -19.88 4.68 -33.97
N LEU A 919 -19.00 5.14 -34.88
CA LEU A 919 -18.77 6.56 -35.12
C LEU A 919 -19.93 7.20 -35.90
N LEU A 920 -20.43 6.52 -36.94
CA LEU A 920 -21.53 7.02 -37.78
C LEU A 920 -22.87 7.09 -37.05
N ASP A 921 -23.25 6.09 -36.24
CA ASP A 921 -24.47 6.15 -35.43
C ASP A 921 -24.40 7.21 -34.32
N ASN A 922 -23.21 7.68 -33.95
CA ASN A 922 -23.05 8.86 -33.09
C ASN A 922 -23.20 10.15 -33.89
N ALA A 923 -22.48 10.29 -35.02
CA ALA A 923 -22.51 11.47 -35.87
C ALA A 923 -23.92 11.80 -36.39
N LEU A 924 -24.65 10.79 -36.91
CA LEU A 924 -26.03 10.94 -37.38
C LEU A 924 -27.05 11.24 -36.26
N LYS A 925 -26.72 10.91 -35.01
CA LYS A 925 -27.59 11.08 -33.84
C LYS A 925 -27.43 12.46 -33.18
N PHE A 926 -26.22 13.00 -33.17
CA PHE A 926 -25.92 14.32 -32.59
C PHE A 926 -25.74 15.44 -33.63
N GLY A 927 -25.64 15.09 -34.92
CA GLY A 927 -25.56 15.98 -36.08
C GLY A 927 -26.85 16.05 -36.92
N ALA A 928 -28.01 15.67 -36.38
CA ALA A 928 -29.29 15.70 -37.09
C ALA A 928 -29.58 17.07 -37.75
N GLY A 929 -30.07 17.07 -38.99
CA GLY A 929 -30.29 18.29 -39.79
C GLY A 929 -29.02 18.95 -40.34
N LYS A 930 -27.86 18.28 -40.26
CA LYS A 930 -26.55 18.78 -40.73
C LYS A 930 -25.79 17.70 -41.51
N PRO A 931 -24.82 18.07 -42.37
CA PRO A 931 -23.99 17.09 -43.07
C PRO A 931 -23.15 16.25 -42.11
N VAL A 932 -22.85 15.02 -42.54
CA VAL A 932 -21.89 14.11 -41.91
C VAL A 932 -20.94 13.62 -42.99
N GLU A 933 -19.64 13.79 -42.76
CA GLU A 933 -18.59 13.51 -43.74
C GLU A 933 -17.75 12.31 -43.26
N VAL A 934 -17.53 11.33 -44.13
CA VAL A 934 -16.60 10.22 -43.88
C VAL A 934 -15.38 10.37 -44.78
N THR A 935 -14.18 10.28 -44.22
CA THR A 935 -12.93 10.38 -44.98
C THR A 935 -12.04 9.18 -44.69
N VAL A 936 -11.54 8.54 -45.75
CA VAL A 936 -10.49 7.52 -45.68
C VAL A 936 -9.23 8.11 -46.30
N ALA A 937 -8.19 8.33 -45.50
CA ALA A 937 -6.93 8.91 -45.95
C ALA A 937 -5.72 8.07 -45.51
N ARG A 938 -4.60 8.21 -46.22
CA ARG A 938 -3.35 7.47 -45.96
C ARG A 938 -2.18 8.44 -45.95
N ALA A 939 -1.37 8.39 -44.89
CA ALA A 939 -0.20 9.23 -44.69
C ALA A 939 0.87 8.47 -43.89
N GLU A 940 2.15 8.62 -44.26
CA GLU A 940 3.31 8.22 -43.44
C GLU A 940 3.23 6.84 -42.75
N GLY A 941 2.86 5.79 -43.51
CA GLY A 941 2.76 4.42 -42.98
C GLY A 941 1.55 4.16 -42.09
N ARG A 942 0.53 5.03 -42.12
CA ARG A 942 -0.73 4.92 -41.38
C ARG A 942 -1.93 5.20 -42.28
N VAL A 943 -3.10 4.71 -41.85
CA VAL A 943 -4.42 5.04 -42.43
C VAL A 943 -5.23 5.78 -41.38
N SER A 944 -5.95 6.82 -41.77
CA SER A 944 -6.97 7.47 -40.96
C SER A 944 -8.37 7.19 -41.50
N LEU A 945 -9.25 6.77 -40.59
CA LEU A 945 -10.68 6.65 -40.77
C LEU A 945 -11.34 7.77 -39.95
N ALA A 946 -11.79 8.83 -40.63
CA ALA A 946 -12.40 9.99 -40.00
C ALA A 946 -13.92 10.03 -40.25
N VAL A 947 -14.68 10.37 -39.20
CA VAL A 947 -16.10 10.71 -39.30
C VAL A 947 -16.31 12.08 -38.66
N ARG A 948 -16.77 13.04 -39.45
CA ARG A 948 -17.09 14.41 -39.01
C ARG A 948 -18.58 14.61 -38.93
N ASP A 949 -19.03 15.14 -37.79
CA ASP A 949 -20.31 15.81 -37.65
C ASP A 949 -20.11 17.33 -37.45
N HIS A 950 -21.20 18.07 -37.71
CA HIS A 950 -21.28 19.52 -37.51
C HIS A 950 -22.26 19.90 -36.39
N GLY A 951 -22.59 18.97 -35.50
CA GLY A 951 -23.67 18.99 -34.50
C GLY A 951 -23.57 20.05 -33.40
N ALA A 952 -23.64 19.62 -32.14
CA ALA A 952 -23.59 20.51 -30.97
C ALA A 952 -22.14 20.84 -30.53
N GLY A 953 -21.17 19.98 -30.89
CA GLY A 953 -19.80 20.04 -30.36
C GLY A 953 -19.64 19.34 -29.00
N ILE A 954 -18.39 19.18 -28.56
CA ILE A 954 -18.02 18.54 -27.29
C ILE A 954 -17.07 19.47 -26.54
N GLY A 955 -17.44 19.82 -25.30
CA GLY A 955 -16.66 20.72 -24.43
C GLY A 955 -15.30 20.11 -24.05
N PRO A 956 -14.25 20.93 -23.82
CA PRO A 956 -12.89 20.44 -23.57
C PRO A 956 -12.81 19.51 -22.36
N GLU A 957 -13.58 19.76 -21.30
CA GLU A 957 -13.71 18.91 -20.12
C GLU A 957 -14.27 17.50 -20.39
N ASP A 958 -14.97 17.32 -21.52
CA ASP A 958 -15.57 16.03 -21.91
C ASP A 958 -14.76 15.29 -23.00
N GLN A 959 -13.73 15.89 -23.61
CA GLN A 959 -13.07 15.34 -24.81
C GLN A 959 -12.34 14.00 -24.57
N GLU A 960 -11.67 13.83 -23.43
CA GLU A 960 -11.14 12.51 -23.03
C GLU A 960 -12.25 11.60 -22.50
N ARG A 961 -13.23 12.19 -21.79
CA ARG A 961 -14.30 11.48 -21.08
C ARG A 961 -15.29 10.80 -22.02
N VAL A 962 -15.54 11.29 -23.24
CA VAL A 962 -16.42 10.60 -24.20
C VAL A 962 -15.89 9.25 -24.70
N PHE A 963 -14.58 8.98 -24.53
CA PHE A 963 -14.00 7.65 -24.73
C PHE A 963 -13.97 6.82 -23.43
N GLY A 964 -14.40 7.39 -22.31
CA GLY A 964 -14.54 6.74 -21.01
C GLY A 964 -15.68 5.70 -20.99
N ARG A 965 -15.49 4.63 -20.22
CA ARG A 965 -16.42 3.50 -20.18
C ARG A 965 -17.74 3.90 -19.54
N PHE A 966 -18.83 3.83 -20.30
CA PHE A 966 -20.20 4.24 -19.92
C PHE A 966 -20.43 5.75 -19.75
N GLU A 967 -19.49 6.60 -20.19
CA GLU A 967 -19.64 8.05 -20.09
C GLU A 967 -20.53 8.63 -21.21
N ARG A 968 -21.12 9.81 -20.95
CA ARG A 968 -21.98 10.56 -21.87
C ARG A 968 -21.80 12.07 -21.64
N ALA A 969 -21.53 12.83 -22.71
CA ALA A 969 -21.41 14.30 -22.64
C ALA A 969 -22.76 15.07 -22.60
N VAL A 970 -23.90 14.37 -22.66
CA VAL A 970 -25.23 15.01 -22.72
C VAL A 970 -26.21 14.34 -21.75
N PRO A 971 -26.97 15.09 -20.92
CA PRO A 971 -27.97 14.56 -20.01
C PRO A 971 -29.09 13.71 -20.65
N THR A 972 -29.72 12.88 -19.82
CA THR A 972 -30.52 11.70 -20.20
C THR A 972 -31.82 11.92 -20.97
N GLN A 973 -32.32 13.15 -21.13
CA GLN A 973 -33.74 13.38 -21.43
C GLN A 973 -34.24 12.99 -22.84
N HIS A 974 -33.36 12.87 -23.85
CA HIS A 974 -33.82 12.67 -25.25
C HIS A 974 -33.13 11.51 -26.02
N HIS A 975 -32.03 10.92 -25.51
CA HIS A 975 -31.16 10.06 -26.32
C HIS A 975 -30.65 8.81 -25.57
N GLY A 976 -31.26 7.64 -25.81
CA GLY A 976 -30.85 6.36 -25.21
C GLY A 976 -29.60 5.71 -25.82
N GLY A 977 -29.01 4.72 -25.12
CA GLY A 977 -27.85 3.93 -25.55
C GLY A 977 -26.63 4.08 -24.64
N PHE A 978 -25.95 2.97 -24.29
CA PHE A 978 -25.11 2.81 -23.09
C PHE A 978 -23.87 3.72 -22.89
N GLY A 979 -23.48 4.58 -23.83
CA GLY A 979 -22.19 5.29 -23.72
C GLY A 979 -20.99 4.38 -23.98
N LEU A 980 -21.19 3.34 -24.82
CA LEU A 980 -20.18 2.32 -25.12
C LEU A 980 -19.54 2.45 -26.50
N GLY A 981 -20.23 3.02 -27.50
CA GLY A 981 -19.77 3.00 -28.90
C GLY A 981 -18.39 3.63 -29.12
N LEU A 982 -18.10 4.77 -28.50
CA LEU A 982 -16.79 5.43 -28.57
C LEU A 982 -15.70 4.67 -27.79
N TRP A 983 -16.04 4.10 -26.63
CA TRP A 983 -15.13 3.25 -25.85
C TRP A 983 -14.75 1.97 -26.62
N MET A 984 -15.71 1.33 -27.29
CA MET A 984 -15.49 0.17 -28.17
C MET A 984 -14.66 0.57 -29.41
N ALA A 985 -15.00 1.67 -30.09
CA ALA A 985 -14.24 2.18 -31.22
C ALA A 985 -12.77 2.45 -30.85
N ARG A 986 -12.52 2.97 -29.65
CA ARG A 986 -11.17 3.14 -29.08
C ARG A 986 -10.44 1.81 -28.89
N HIS A 987 -11.05 0.83 -28.21
CA HIS A 987 -10.41 -0.46 -27.94
C HIS A 987 -10.16 -1.26 -29.23
N ILE A 988 -11.03 -1.13 -30.25
CA ILE A 988 -10.83 -1.74 -31.57
C ILE A 988 -9.63 -1.10 -32.29
N ALA A 989 -9.47 0.23 -32.23
CA ALA A 989 -8.31 0.91 -32.80
C ALA A 989 -7.01 0.52 -32.08
N GLU A 990 -7.01 0.53 -30.74
CA GLU A 990 -5.86 0.17 -29.90
C GLU A 990 -5.43 -1.30 -30.11
N ALA A 991 -6.37 -2.25 -30.24
CA ALA A 991 -6.06 -3.65 -30.55
C ALA A 991 -5.46 -3.86 -31.96
N HIS A 992 -5.76 -2.99 -32.91
CA HIS A 992 -5.10 -2.98 -34.22
C HIS A 992 -3.68 -2.38 -34.19
N GLY A 993 -3.22 -1.85 -33.04
CA GLY A 993 -1.96 -1.11 -32.91
C GLY A 993 -2.09 0.38 -33.26
N GLY A 994 -3.32 0.89 -33.29
CA GLY A 994 -3.67 2.26 -33.62
C GLY A 994 -4.12 3.09 -32.41
N SER A 995 -4.75 4.22 -32.70
CA SER A 995 -5.35 5.14 -31.72
C SER A 995 -6.64 5.75 -32.25
N ILE A 996 -7.43 6.40 -31.40
CA ILE A 996 -8.55 7.25 -31.82
C ILE A 996 -8.46 8.62 -31.15
N HIS A 997 -8.80 9.66 -31.92
CA HIS A 997 -8.73 11.05 -31.50
C HIS A 997 -10.04 11.78 -31.82
N LEU A 998 -10.27 12.89 -31.11
CA LEU A 998 -11.42 13.77 -31.27
C LEU A 998 -10.92 15.20 -31.47
N GLU A 999 -11.33 15.83 -32.56
CA GLU A 999 -11.07 17.25 -32.84
C GLU A 999 -12.39 18.04 -32.89
N PRO A 1000 -12.53 19.17 -32.19
CA PRO A 1000 -13.75 19.99 -32.23
C PRO A 1000 -13.86 20.75 -33.56
N THR A 1001 -14.98 20.58 -34.27
CA THR A 1001 -15.21 21.19 -35.59
C THR A 1001 -15.50 22.69 -35.46
N LYS A 1002 -14.81 23.53 -36.25
CA LYS A 1002 -15.04 24.99 -36.27
C LYS A 1002 -16.46 25.32 -36.71
N GLY A 1003 -17.26 25.90 -35.79
CA GLY A 1003 -18.68 26.20 -35.99
C GLY A 1003 -19.64 25.23 -35.28
N GLY A 1004 -19.12 24.24 -34.54
CA GLY A 1004 -19.90 23.22 -33.85
C GLY A 1004 -19.76 21.84 -34.50
N GLY A 1005 -19.89 20.80 -33.68
CA GLY A 1005 -19.67 19.40 -34.06
C GLY A 1005 -18.29 18.85 -33.71
N ALA A 1006 -18.04 17.61 -34.09
CA ALA A 1006 -16.84 16.85 -33.79
C ALA A 1006 -16.29 16.10 -35.02
N THR A 1007 -14.98 15.93 -35.10
CA THR A 1007 -14.31 15.00 -36.02
C THR A 1007 -13.67 13.88 -35.21
N PHE A 1008 -14.16 12.65 -35.36
CA PHE A 1008 -13.59 11.45 -34.74
C PHE A 1008 -12.67 10.77 -35.75
N THR A 1009 -11.38 10.66 -35.43
CA THR A 1009 -10.36 10.10 -36.33
C THR A 1009 -9.69 8.90 -35.70
N ALA A 1010 -9.97 7.70 -36.21
CA ALA A 1010 -9.22 6.50 -35.87
C ALA A 1010 -7.99 6.38 -36.78
N VAL A 1011 -6.81 6.22 -36.19
CA VAL A 1011 -5.53 6.14 -36.90
C VAL A 1011 -4.95 4.74 -36.70
N LEU A 1012 -4.78 4.00 -37.79
CA LEU A 1012 -4.34 2.60 -37.81
C LEU A 1012 -2.96 2.47 -38.47
N PRO A 1013 -2.10 1.52 -38.06
CA PRO A 1013 -0.87 1.21 -38.79
C PRO A 1013 -1.20 0.66 -40.18
N TRP A 1014 -0.36 0.95 -41.17
CA TRP A 1014 -0.54 0.48 -42.55
C TRP A 1014 0.56 -0.51 -42.94
N GLU A 1015 0.33 -1.78 -42.62
CA GLU A 1015 1.20 -2.89 -42.98
C GLU A 1015 0.60 -3.68 -44.14
N LEU A 1016 1.27 -3.60 -45.31
CA LEU A 1016 1.14 -4.61 -46.36
C LEU A 1016 1.93 -5.84 -45.94
N ASN A 1017 1.27 -6.99 -45.85
CA ASN A 1017 1.85 -8.21 -45.30
C ASN A 1017 3.04 -8.71 -46.16
N PRO A 1018 4.29 -8.77 -45.65
CA PRO A 1018 5.46 -9.15 -46.43
C PRO A 1018 5.59 -10.68 -46.53
N GLY A 1019 4.58 -11.34 -47.10
CA GLY A 1019 4.52 -12.79 -47.21
C GLY A 1019 3.30 -13.30 -47.98
N GLY A 1020 3.48 -13.47 -49.29
CA GLY A 1020 2.64 -14.24 -50.21
C GLY A 1020 3.53 -15.06 -51.14
#